data_AF-A0A4R1JMJ9-F1
#
_entry.id   AF-A0A4R1JMJ9-F1
#
_cell.length_a   1.000
_cell.length_b   1.000
_cell.length_c   1.000
_cell.angle_alpha   90.00
_cell.angle_beta   90.00
_cell.angle_gamma   90.00
#
_symmetry.space_group_name_H-M   'P 1'
#
loop_
_entity.id
_entity.type
_entity.pdbx_description
1 polymer ?
#
loop_
_entity_poly.entity_id
_entity_poly.type
_entity_poly.pdbx_seq_one_letter_code
_entity_poly.pdbx_strand_id
1 'polypeptide(L)'
;MKLKPFLSILLFGSLFVNAQNKPTIKEYKKVFTTYPFSDPDPIPKPDTKVYPYFRFDGFTDKPIQKEWKVIELENDYIKLMILPEIGGKVWSAIEKSTGKDFVYNNHVIKFRDIAMRGPWTSGGVEGNYGIIGHTPNCATPVDYTTITRPDGSVSCVIGVLDLLTRTSWKLDINLPKDKAYFTTNSFWFNATDAEQPYYTWMNTGIKASENLQFIYPGQSYIGHNGEHNSWPIDKENGKDLSFYKNNNFGGYKSYHVFGKYDDFFGGYYHDEDFGMGRYGNHDDKPGKKIWIWGLSQQGMIWEKLLTDTDGQYVEVQSGRLFNQASEGSNLTPFKQRSFAPYQTDLWTEYWFPVKQTKGFVKANNYGAVNVKNENGWLKIYFSPLQKLNEKLEVFNNGKKIYSKDISVNTLQVFKDSIQISVDENKLKLTLGENKLVWNSAPEDGNLARPLEVPKDFDNNSVYGLYLQGKNYIAFKDYVKAEENLNACLKKDPNYAPALSDLASLQIRKLQYKEAVISASKALAIDTYNPAANYYYGLANLHLGNIIDAKDGFDIAASSADFRSAAYTDLSKIYFSENDQSKAIEYAEKSLLNNQYNLEGLQVLAVLYRLQNNSAKANEILNKINTVDPLNHFADFERFLLDNSEASKQHFTSLIRNEMPEQTFLELGIWYQHLGRKDEALKVFSLAVPSAEILYWRAFLEGKSVDLSKIQPGISFPFRRETAIILEKLIPTNDQWQLKYHLALIEWNRDNLSKAKELFTQCGTKPNDPAFYGAKASLFKDDSNVVIASLQQALKLDNQGWRYHKLLAEHYISQKQYDKALAIAEPFYKKHTDNYLMGILYGKTLLLNKKYVAADAFLTKLEILPFEGATAGRQLYHEAKLMQAVAEMKNKQYKKALQFIADAKLFPENLGVGKPYDIDIDERLENWLDYQCYTSLGDSEKAKQSLQKITAFNPKIDNTVMNFLPANQLVSAWAIEKTSSANEAEKWLKDQANLYPTNKIIQWTLLVYTKKPSDILTADEKDGEVRIIEKL
;
A
#
# COMPACT_ATOMS: atom_id res chain seq x y z
N MET A 1 -91.19 -12.46 34.99
CA MET A 1 -90.93 -11.05 34.60
C MET A 1 -89.55 -10.99 33.98
N LYS A 2 -89.40 -10.35 32.81
CA LYS A 2 -88.27 -10.47 31.86
C LYS A 2 -86.91 -10.05 32.47
N LEU A 3 -85.88 -10.88 32.31
CA LEU A 3 -84.47 -10.53 32.55
C LEU A 3 -83.67 -10.86 31.27
N LYS A 4 -83.08 -9.82 30.66
CA LYS A 4 -82.15 -9.93 29.52
C LYS A 4 -80.74 -10.25 30.03
N PRO A 5 -79.95 -11.10 29.36
CA PRO A 5 -78.50 -11.07 29.48
C PRO A 5 -77.85 -10.29 28.33
N PHE A 6 -76.92 -9.41 28.70
CA PHE A 6 -75.97 -8.73 27.83
C PHE A 6 -75.01 -9.76 27.21
N LEU A 7 -74.81 -9.69 25.89
CA LEU A 7 -73.76 -10.43 25.18
C LEU A 7 -72.62 -9.45 24.88
N SER A 8 -71.48 -9.59 25.58
CA SER A 8 -70.25 -8.85 25.29
C SER A 8 -69.46 -9.58 24.20
N ILE A 9 -69.24 -8.92 23.07
CA ILE A 9 -68.36 -9.38 21.99
C ILE A 9 -66.92 -9.02 22.36
N LEU A 10 -66.08 -10.03 22.60
CA LEU A 10 -64.64 -9.91 22.76
C LEU A 10 -63.98 -9.88 21.37
N LEU A 11 -63.48 -8.71 20.97
CA LEU A 11 -62.56 -8.55 19.84
C LEU A 11 -61.15 -9.00 20.28
N PHE A 12 -60.71 -10.18 19.82
CA PHE A 12 -59.31 -10.57 19.85
C PHE A 12 -58.57 -9.80 18.73
N GLY A 13 -57.91 -8.71 19.10
CA GLY A 13 -56.90 -8.07 18.25
C GLY A 13 -55.62 -8.91 18.25
N SER A 14 -55.29 -9.52 17.12
CA SER A 14 -54.01 -10.17 16.89
C SER A 14 -52.90 -9.13 16.86
N LEU A 15 -52.11 -9.07 17.95
CA LEU A 15 -50.82 -8.40 17.96
C LEU A 15 -49.86 -9.21 17.07
N PHE A 16 -49.67 -8.79 15.82
CA PHE A 16 -48.53 -9.22 15.03
C PHE A 16 -47.25 -8.63 15.63
N VAL A 17 -46.62 -9.39 16.53
CA VAL A 17 -45.23 -9.15 16.91
C VAL A 17 -44.40 -9.55 15.69
N ASN A 18 -43.97 -8.57 14.88
CA ASN A 18 -42.95 -8.80 13.86
C ASN A 18 -41.65 -9.17 14.59
N ALA A 19 -41.36 -10.47 14.65
CA ALA A 19 -40.09 -10.96 15.16
C ALA A 19 -38.96 -10.47 14.24
N GLN A 20 -37.89 -9.96 14.84
CA GLN A 20 -36.69 -9.55 14.11
C GLN A 20 -36.09 -10.77 13.39
N ASN A 21 -35.68 -10.64 12.12
CA ASN A 21 -35.10 -11.77 11.42
C ASN A 21 -33.70 -12.05 11.96
N LYS A 22 -33.33 -13.33 12.03
CA LYS A 22 -31.94 -13.71 12.32
C LYS A 22 -31.06 -13.29 11.15
N PRO A 23 -29.88 -12.70 11.40
CA PRO A 23 -28.91 -12.47 10.33
C PRO A 23 -28.54 -13.77 9.63
N THR A 24 -28.22 -13.66 8.35
CA THR A 24 -27.90 -14.82 7.51
C THR A 24 -26.51 -14.69 6.89
N ILE A 25 -25.84 -15.82 6.74
CA ILE A 25 -24.64 -15.99 5.93
C ILE A 25 -25.04 -16.82 4.71
N LYS A 26 -24.70 -16.35 3.50
CA LYS A 26 -24.83 -17.15 2.28
C LYS A 26 -23.49 -17.21 1.56
N GLU A 27 -23.07 -18.42 1.23
CA GLU A 27 -21.93 -18.66 0.35
C GLU A 27 -22.43 -19.16 -1.00
N TYR A 28 -22.11 -18.45 -2.08
CA TYR A 28 -22.54 -18.82 -3.44
C TYR A 28 -21.56 -18.29 -4.48
N LYS A 29 -21.79 -18.63 -5.75
CA LYS A 29 -21.07 -18.06 -6.88
C LYS A 29 -21.96 -17.07 -7.62
N LYS A 30 -21.40 -15.92 -7.99
CA LYS A 30 -22.08 -14.89 -8.79
C LYS A 30 -21.27 -14.60 -10.05
N VAL A 31 -21.95 -14.49 -11.19
CA VAL A 31 -21.33 -14.09 -12.46
C VAL A 31 -21.17 -12.56 -12.47
N PHE A 32 -19.97 -12.10 -12.83
CA PHE A 32 -19.67 -10.70 -13.09
C PHE A 32 -19.02 -10.55 -14.46
N THR A 33 -19.36 -9.46 -15.16
CA THR A 33 -18.50 -8.94 -16.23
C THR A 33 -17.15 -8.62 -15.62
N THR A 34 -16.11 -9.28 -16.12
CA THR A 34 -14.76 -9.24 -15.57
C THR A 34 -13.76 -8.88 -16.66
N TYR A 35 -12.88 -7.94 -16.40
CA TYR A 35 -11.71 -7.63 -17.22
C TYR A 35 -10.49 -8.21 -16.51
N PRO A 36 -10.04 -9.42 -16.88
CA PRO A 36 -9.03 -10.15 -16.13
C PRO A 36 -7.63 -9.53 -16.30
N PHE A 37 -6.72 -9.97 -15.44
CA PHE A 37 -5.28 -9.77 -15.60
C PHE A 37 -4.59 -11.12 -15.90
N SER A 38 -3.36 -11.07 -16.42
CA SER A 38 -2.57 -12.23 -16.82
C SER A 38 -1.07 -11.91 -16.85
N ASP A 39 -0.27 -12.81 -17.43
CA ASP A 39 1.16 -12.60 -17.70
C ASP A 39 1.99 -12.29 -16.43
N PRO A 40 2.07 -13.24 -15.47
CA PRO A 40 2.96 -13.11 -14.33
C PRO A 40 4.42 -13.03 -14.78
N ASP A 41 5.20 -12.10 -14.23
CA ASP A 41 6.62 -11.90 -14.54
C ASP A 41 7.45 -13.05 -13.95
N PRO A 42 8.03 -13.94 -14.78
CA PRO A 42 8.80 -15.07 -14.29
C PRO A 42 10.21 -14.65 -13.84
N ILE A 43 10.65 -13.42 -14.15
CA ILE A 43 11.99 -12.95 -13.80
C ILE A 43 11.95 -12.45 -12.34
N PRO A 44 12.62 -13.12 -11.39
CA PRO A 44 12.65 -12.64 -10.02
C PRO A 44 13.35 -11.29 -9.93
N LYS A 45 12.87 -10.43 -9.02
CA LYS A 45 13.45 -9.12 -8.72
C LYS A 45 13.81 -8.99 -7.23
N PRO A 46 14.84 -9.70 -6.73
CA PRO A 46 15.14 -9.81 -5.29
C PRO A 46 15.47 -8.48 -4.60
N ASP A 47 15.83 -7.45 -5.36
CA ASP A 47 16.15 -6.09 -4.91
C ASP A 47 14.94 -5.13 -4.92
N THR A 48 13.74 -5.62 -5.22
CA THR A 48 12.51 -4.80 -5.24
C THR A 48 11.62 -5.03 -4.03
N LYS A 49 10.74 -4.06 -3.76
CA LYS A 49 9.77 -4.12 -2.64
C LYS A 49 8.61 -5.10 -2.84
N VAL A 50 8.56 -5.81 -3.96
CA VAL A 50 7.51 -6.80 -4.28
C VAL A 50 7.99 -8.23 -4.04
N TYR A 51 9.30 -8.48 -3.97
CA TYR A 51 9.85 -9.80 -3.69
C TYR A 51 9.47 -10.27 -2.27
N PRO A 52 8.97 -11.52 -2.09
CA PRO A 52 9.07 -12.69 -2.97
C PRO A 52 7.90 -12.91 -3.95
N TYR A 53 7.01 -11.94 -4.14
CA TYR A 53 5.96 -12.05 -5.15
C TYR A 53 6.49 -11.72 -6.55
N PHE A 54 5.79 -12.21 -7.58
CA PHE A 54 5.88 -11.72 -8.95
C PHE A 54 4.83 -10.63 -9.23
N ARG A 55 5.13 -9.75 -10.18
CA ARG A 55 4.19 -8.76 -10.76
C ARG A 55 3.42 -9.38 -11.92
N PHE A 56 2.22 -8.89 -12.23
CA PHE A 56 1.50 -9.17 -13.46
C PHE A 56 1.57 -7.97 -14.41
N ASP A 57 1.84 -8.23 -15.69
CA ASP A 57 1.95 -7.18 -16.71
C ASP A 57 0.82 -7.25 -17.76
N GLY A 58 -0.03 -8.29 -17.72
CA GLY A 58 -1.10 -8.50 -18.67
C GLY A 58 -2.42 -7.91 -18.19
N PHE A 59 -2.94 -6.93 -18.91
CA PHE A 59 -4.24 -6.30 -18.65
C PHE A 59 -5.04 -6.19 -19.94
N THR A 60 -6.38 -6.20 -19.84
CA THR A 60 -7.25 -6.12 -21.00
C THR A 60 -8.46 -5.21 -20.79
N ASP A 61 -8.93 -4.65 -21.89
CA ASP A 61 -10.20 -3.96 -22.07
C ASP A 61 -11.29 -4.88 -22.67
N LYS A 62 -11.00 -6.17 -22.83
CA LYS A 62 -11.96 -7.17 -23.31
C LYS A 62 -12.61 -7.89 -22.12
N PRO A 63 -13.93 -7.76 -21.91
CA PRO A 63 -14.60 -8.42 -20.80
C PRO A 63 -14.85 -9.91 -21.07
N ILE A 64 -14.92 -10.68 -19.99
CA ILE A 64 -15.45 -12.05 -19.94
C ILE A 64 -16.53 -12.14 -18.86
N GLN A 65 -17.45 -13.09 -18.99
CA GLN A 65 -18.34 -13.46 -17.90
C GLN A 65 -17.64 -14.48 -17.01
N LYS A 66 -17.37 -14.13 -15.74
CA LYS A 66 -16.66 -14.99 -14.80
C LYS A 66 -17.45 -15.18 -13.52
N GLU A 67 -17.53 -16.41 -13.05
CA GLU A 67 -18.04 -16.73 -11.72
C GLU A 67 -17.02 -16.36 -10.64
N TRP A 68 -17.49 -15.71 -9.59
CA TRP A 68 -16.72 -15.36 -8.40
C TRP A 68 -17.42 -15.84 -7.14
N LYS A 69 -16.64 -16.30 -6.16
CA LYS A 69 -17.13 -16.66 -4.84
C LYS A 69 -17.59 -15.41 -4.09
N VAL A 70 -18.83 -15.47 -3.58
CA VAL A 70 -19.45 -14.42 -2.77
C VAL A 70 -19.80 -14.96 -1.40
N ILE A 71 -19.42 -14.22 -0.36
CA ILE A 71 -19.96 -14.35 1.00
C ILE A 71 -20.87 -13.15 1.24
N GLU A 72 -22.16 -13.41 1.42
CA GLU A 72 -23.16 -12.39 1.73
C GLU A 72 -23.52 -12.47 3.22
N LEU A 73 -23.38 -11.33 3.91
CA LEU A 73 -23.87 -11.15 5.28
C LEU A 73 -25.06 -10.20 5.25
N GLU A 74 -26.17 -10.60 5.87
CA GLU A 74 -27.40 -9.82 5.81
C GLU A 74 -28.12 -9.80 7.16
N ASN A 75 -28.56 -8.63 7.62
CA ASN A 75 -29.51 -8.47 8.71
C ASN A 75 -30.73 -7.65 8.22
N ASP A 76 -31.59 -7.16 9.12
CA ASP A 76 -32.78 -6.39 8.71
C ASP A 76 -32.45 -5.03 8.06
N TYR A 77 -31.26 -4.48 8.30
CA TYR A 77 -30.88 -3.11 7.94
C TYR A 77 -29.83 -3.04 6.83
N ILE A 78 -28.83 -3.93 6.87
CA ILE A 78 -27.64 -3.89 6.02
C ILE A 78 -27.43 -5.23 5.33
N LYS A 79 -26.95 -5.16 4.09
CA LYS A 79 -26.45 -6.30 3.31
C LYS A 79 -25.03 -6.02 2.85
N LEU A 80 -24.13 -6.96 3.10
CA LEU A 80 -22.71 -6.93 2.72
C LEU A 80 -22.43 -7.98 1.67
N MET A 81 -21.56 -7.65 0.72
CA MET A 81 -20.99 -8.61 -0.23
C MET A 81 -19.48 -8.64 -0.03
N ILE A 82 -18.91 -9.82 0.19
CA ILE A 82 -17.47 -10.02 0.39
C ILE A 82 -16.97 -10.97 -0.69
N LEU A 83 -15.81 -10.65 -1.30
CA LEU A 83 -15.18 -11.45 -2.36
C LEU A 83 -13.84 -12.04 -1.87
N PRO A 84 -13.82 -13.27 -1.30
CA PRO A 84 -12.60 -13.91 -0.83
C PRO A 84 -11.54 -14.13 -1.93
N GLU A 85 -11.96 -14.23 -3.19
CA GLU A 85 -11.05 -14.42 -4.34
C GLU A 85 -10.38 -13.11 -4.81
N ILE A 86 -10.77 -11.97 -4.23
CA ILE A 86 -10.25 -10.62 -4.54
C ILE A 86 -9.83 -9.95 -3.23
N GLY A 87 -8.79 -10.47 -2.59
CA GLY A 87 -8.23 -9.93 -1.35
C GLY A 87 -9.15 -10.01 -0.12
N GLY A 88 -10.30 -10.69 -0.21
CA GLY A 88 -11.31 -10.67 0.85
C GLY A 88 -12.04 -9.32 0.96
N LYS A 89 -11.98 -8.48 -0.07
CA LYS A 89 -12.57 -7.14 -0.09
C LYS A 89 -14.06 -7.20 0.27
N VAL A 90 -14.53 -6.30 1.15
CA VAL A 90 -15.97 -6.01 1.27
C VAL A 90 -16.35 -5.25 0.02
N TRP A 91 -16.89 -5.93 -0.97
CA TRP A 91 -17.18 -5.39 -2.30
C TRP A 91 -18.26 -4.30 -2.28
N SER A 92 -19.31 -4.49 -1.46
CA SER A 92 -20.38 -3.51 -1.30
C SER A 92 -21.04 -3.61 0.07
N ALA A 93 -21.66 -2.51 0.49
CA ALA A 93 -22.50 -2.44 1.68
C ALA A 93 -23.72 -1.56 1.41
N ILE A 94 -24.90 -2.14 1.54
CA ILE A 94 -26.19 -1.53 1.16
C ILE A 94 -27.03 -1.29 2.41
N GLU A 95 -27.67 -0.12 2.49
CA GLU A 95 -28.78 0.11 3.42
C GLU A 95 -30.09 -0.34 2.77
N LYS A 96 -30.74 -1.34 3.37
CA LYS A 96 -31.81 -2.13 2.71
C LYS A 96 -33.08 -1.35 2.40
N SER A 97 -33.47 -0.39 3.25
CA SER A 97 -34.75 0.31 3.07
C SER A 97 -34.72 1.35 1.95
N THR A 98 -33.54 1.89 1.63
CA THR A 98 -33.33 2.83 0.53
C THR A 98 -32.77 2.15 -0.72
N GLY A 99 -32.16 0.97 -0.58
CA GLY A 99 -31.43 0.28 -1.65
C GLY A 99 -30.12 0.95 -2.03
N LYS A 100 -29.66 1.94 -1.25
CA LYS A 100 -28.46 2.72 -1.55
C LYS A 100 -27.21 2.10 -0.95
N ASP A 101 -26.14 2.13 -1.73
CA ASP A 101 -24.79 1.78 -1.31
C ASP A 101 -24.20 2.90 -0.44
N PHE A 102 -23.73 2.56 0.76
CA PHE A 102 -22.88 3.46 1.56
C PHE A 102 -21.39 3.08 1.46
N VAL A 103 -21.09 1.93 0.85
CA VAL A 103 -19.77 1.56 0.33
C VAL A 103 -19.94 1.29 -1.17
N TYR A 104 -19.12 1.96 -2.00
CA TYR A 104 -19.24 1.94 -3.46
C TYR A 104 -19.27 0.53 -4.03
N ASN A 105 -20.33 0.23 -4.79
CA ASN A 105 -20.58 -1.05 -5.44
C ASN A 105 -20.28 -0.93 -6.94
N ASN A 106 -19.19 -1.56 -7.38
CA ASN A 106 -18.87 -1.67 -8.79
C ASN A 106 -19.54 -2.93 -9.35
N HIS A 107 -20.38 -2.78 -10.38
CA HIS A 107 -21.10 -3.89 -10.99
C HIS A 107 -20.22 -4.73 -11.93
N VAL A 108 -18.98 -4.28 -12.19
CA VAL A 108 -17.98 -5.02 -12.96
C VAL A 108 -16.69 -5.21 -12.17
N ILE A 109 -15.98 -6.30 -12.46
CA ILE A 109 -14.66 -6.58 -11.86
C ILE A 109 -13.60 -6.23 -12.89
N LYS A 110 -13.10 -5.00 -12.83
CA LYS A 110 -12.18 -4.45 -13.84
C LYS A 110 -10.79 -4.26 -13.26
N PHE A 111 -9.88 -5.20 -13.55
CA PHE A 111 -8.52 -5.12 -13.05
C PHE A 111 -7.68 -4.13 -13.87
N ARG A 112 -6.97 -3.24 -13.18
CA ARG A 112 -6.01 -2.28 -13.77
C ARG A 112 -4.69 -2.29 -13.01
N ASP A 113 -3.66 -1.79 -13.68
CA ASP A 113 -2.29 -1.73 -13.20
C ASP A 113 -2.10 -0.53 -12.25
N ILE A 114 -2.32 -0.78 -10.95
CA ILE A 114 -2.32 0.19 -9.84
C ILE A 114 -1.63 -0.41 -8.59
N ALA A 115 -1.92 -1.67 -8.25
CA ALA A 115 -1.40 -2.29 -7.02
C ALA A 115 0.09 -2.64 -7.11
N MET A 116 0.69 -3.02 -5.97
CA MET A 116 2.10 -3.44 -5.89
C MET A 116 2.47 -4.53 -6.90
N ARG A 117 1.57 -5.48 -7.14
CA ARG A 117 1.75 -6.57 -8.12
C ARG A 117 1.12 -6.27 -9.49
N GLY A 118 0.57 -5.08 -9.69
CA GLY A 118 -0.21 -4.70 -10.86
C GLY A 118 -1.71 -4.67 -10.58
N PRO A 119 -2.41 -5.83 -10.50
CA PRO A 119 -3.85 -5.87 -10.59
C PRO A 119 -4.55 -5.30 -9.36
N TRP A 120 -5.50 -4.41 -9.60
CA TRP A 120 -6.34 -3.78 -8.61
C TRP A 120 -7.75 -3.48 -9.16
N THR A 121 -8.75 -3.36 -8.27
CA THR A 121 -10.15 -3.04 -8.61
C THR A 121 -10.68 -1.89 -7.75
N SER A 122 -11.51 -1.01 -8.33
CA SER A 122 -12.11 0.12 -7.61
C SER A 122 -13.24 -0.28 -6.67
N GLY A 123 -13.42 0.51 -5.61
CA GLY A 123 -14.52 0.37 -4.68
C GLY A 123 -14.25 -0.52 -3.48
N GLY A 124 -15.32 -0.77 -2.72
CA GLY A 124 -15.32 -1.66 -1.56
C GLY A 124 -14.52 -1.15 -0.36
N VAL A 125 -14.32 -2.03 0.64
CA VAL A 125 -13.41 -1.85 1.78
C VAL A 125 -12.26 -2.85 1.65
N GLU A 126 -11.05 -2.32 1.50
CA GLU A 126 -9.80 -3.06 1.29
C GLU A 126 -8.89 -2.92 2.51
N GLY A 127 -8.48 -4.05 3.09
CA GLY A 127 -7.52 -4.09 4.19
C GLY A 127 -6.08 -4.08 3.69
N ASN A 128 -5.35 -3.00 3.94
CA ASN A 128 -3.92 -2.91 3.64
C ASN A 128 -3.10 -3.10 4.91
N TYR A 129 -2.20 -4.09 4.90
CA TYR A 129 -1.23 -4.42 5.95
C TYR A 129 0.11 -4.74 5.30
N GLY A 130 1.23 -4.35 5.92
CA GLY A 130 2.57 -4.65 5.43
C GLY A 130 3.42 -3.40 5.31
N ILE A 131 3.81 -3.02 4.08
CA ILE A 131 4.78 -1.93 3.84
C ILE A 131 4.21 -0.70 3.12
N ILE A 132 3.15 -0.86 2.33
CA ILE A 132 2.45 0.21 1.59
C ILE A 132 1.04 -0.26 1.19
N GLY A 133 0.20 0.66 0.71
CA GLY A 133 -1.17 0.39 0.25
C GLY A 133 -1.22 -0.38 -1.07
N HIS A 134 -2.40 -0.90 -1.40
CA HIS A 134 -2.66 -1.82 -2.50
C HIS A 134 -1.74 -3.03 -2.46
N THR A 135 -1.82 -3.73 -1.34
CA THR A 135 -0.92 -4.84 -0.96
C THR A 135 -0.91 -5.98 -1.98
N PRO A 136 0.10 -6.87 -1.93
CA PRO A 136 0.25 -7.97 -2.88
C PRO A 136 -0.96 -8.91 -3.03
N ASN A 137 -1.84 -8.96 -2.03
CA ASN A 137 -2.97 -9.89 -1.98
C ASN A 137 -4.30 -9.23 -2.34
N CYS A 138 -4.35 -7.93 -2.68
CA CYS A 138 -5.62 -7.21 -2.92
C CYS A 138 -6.45 -7.74 -4.10
N ALA A 139 -5.85 -8.52 -5.01
CA ALA A 139 -6.48 -9.04 -6.22
C ALA A 139 -6.50 -10.57 -6.31
N THR A 140 -5.97 -11.27 -5.30
CA THR A 140 -5.83 -12.74 -5.32
C THR A 140 -6.54 -13.38 -4.12
N PRO A 141 -6.79 -14.71 -4.16
CA PRO A 141 -7.53 -15.38 -3.10
C PRO A 141 -6.85 -15.27 -1.73
N VAL A 142 -7.69 -15.13 -0.70
CA VAL A 142 -7.29 -15.15 0.72
C VAL A 142 -8.00 -16.29 1.46
N ASP A 143 -7.45 -16.68 2.61
CA ASP A 143 -8.11 -17.66 3.48
C ASP A 143 -9.33 -17.03 4.13
N TYR A 144 -10.40 -17.80 4.30
CA TYR A 144 -11.61 -17.30 4.97
C TYR A 144 -12.41 -18.40 5.69
N THR A 145 -13.14 -17.98 6.72
CA THR A 145 -14.13 -18.80 7.42
C THR A 145 -15.36 -17.96 7.75
N THR A 146 -16.48 -18.61 8.05
CA THR A 146 -17.72 -17.93 8.44
C THR A 146 -18.19 -18.39 9.81
N ILE A 147 -18.74 -17.48 10.60
CA ILE A 147 -19.06 -17.72 12.01
C ILE A 147 -20.44 -17.15 12.32
N THR A 148 -21.32 -17.97 12.90
CA THR A 148 -22.53 -17.50 13.61
C THR A 148 -22.24 -17.51 15.10
N ARG A 149 -22.32 -16.34 15.76
CA ARG A 149 -21.96 -16.19 17.17
C ARG A 149 -23.15 -16.43 18.12
N PRO A 150 -22.89 -16.73 19.39
CA PRO A 150 -23.95 -16.88 20.41
C PRO A 150 -24.84 -15.64 20.59
N ASP A 151 -24.31 -14.43 20.36
CA ASP A 151 -25.08 -13.19 20.42
C ASP A 151 -26.04 -12.99 19.22
N GLY A 152 -25.93 -13.86 18.21
CA GLY A 152 -26.69 -13.85 16.97
C GLY A 152 -26.06 -13.03 15.84
N SER A 153 -24.89 -12.42 16.05
CA SER A 153 -24.13 -11.79 14.97
C SER A 153 -23.52 -12.83 14.02
N VAL A 154 -23.27 -12.41 12.79
CA VAL A 154 -22.64 -13.25 11.76
C VAL A 154 -21.35 -12.61 11.26
N SER A 155 -20.36 -13.41 10.92
CA SER A 155 -19.09 -12.91 10.37
C SER A 155 -18.57 -13.72 9.20
N CYS A 156 -17.79 -13.03 8.37
CA CYS A 156 -16.77 -13.61 7.54
C CYS A 156 -15.41 -13.13 8.07
N VAL A 157 -14.58 -14.06 8.52
CA VAL A 157 -13.20 -13.77 8.89
C VAL A 157 -12.34 -14.09 7.68
N ILE A 158 -11.51 -13.13 7.27
CA ILE A 158 -10.51 -13.31 6.20
C ILE A 158 -9.09 -13.20 6.79
N GLY A 159 -8.10 -13.77 6.12
CA GLY A 159 -6.72 -13.71 6.60
C GLY A 159 -5.65 -14.03 5.58
N VAL A 160 -4.46 -13.47 5.80
CA VAL A 160 -3.29 -13.63 4.93
C VAL A 160 -2.01 -13.70 5.77
N LEU A 161 -1.06 -14.52 5.32
CA LEU A 161 0.36 -14.41 5.67
C LEU A 161 1.01 -13.46 4.66
N ASP A 162 1.39 -12.25 5.09
CA ASP A 162 2.07 -11.28 4.22
C ASP A 162 3.53 -11.69 4.05
N LEU A 163 3.95 -12.08 2.84
CA LEU A 163 5.29 -12.60 2.61
C LEU A 163 6.36 -11.49 2.62
N LEU A 164 5.97 -10.22 2.46
CA LEU A 164 6.91 -9.10 2.51
C LEU A 164 7.47 -8.91 3.91
N THR A 165 6.64 -9.05 4.94
CA THR A 165 7.01 -8.85 6.34
C THR A 165 7.01 -10.15 7.16
N ARG A 166 6.50 -11.25 6.59
CA ARG A 166 6.19 -12.52 7.29
C ARG A 166 5.30 -12.30 8.52
N THR A 167 4.47 -11.26 8.49
CA THR A 167 3.44 -11.03 9.50
C THR A 167 2.12 -11.64 9.06
N SER A 168 1.27 -12.01 10.01
CA SER A 168 -0.06 -12.54 9.74
C SER A 168 -1.12 -11.58 10.24
N TRP A 169 -2.12 -11.30 9.40
CA TRP A 169 -3.25 -10.47 9.78
C TRP A 169 -4.57 -11.18 9.48
N LYS A 170 -5.55 -10.93 10.35
CA LYS A 170 -6.94 -11.38 10.21
C LYS A 170 -7.86 -10.17 10.31
N LEU A 171 -8.93 -10.22 9.53
CA LEU A 171 -10.00 -9.23 9.56
C LEU A 171 -11.33 -9.94 9.74
N ASP A 172 -11.91 -9.78 10.93
CA ASP A 172 -13.26 -10.26 11.24
C ASP A 172 -14.28 -9.19 10.82
N ILE A 173 -14.95 -9.46 9.69
CA ILE A 173 -16.02 -8.62 9.16
C ILE A 173 -17.32 -9.08 9.81
N ASN A 174 -17.75 -8.37 10.86
CA ASN A 174 -18.88 -8.75 11.69
C ASN A 174 -20.12 -7.89 11.41
N LEU A 175 -21.27 -8.56 11.26
CA LEU A 175 -22.58 -7.94 11.16
C LEU A 175 -23.43 -8.34 12.38
N PRO A 176 -23.63 -7.42 13.35
CA PRO A 176 -24.52 -7.64 14.48
C PRO A 176 -25.97 -7.82 14.05
N LYS A 177 -26.78 -8.49 14.89
CA LYS A 177 -28.17 -8.78 14.54
C LYS A 177 -29.11 -7.57 14.53
N ASP A 178 -28.90 -6.62 15.43
CA ASP A 178 -29.83 -5.53 15.75
C ASP A 178 -29.26 -4.14 15.48
N LYS A 179 -28.11 -4.07 14.82
CA LYS A 179 -27.38 -2.84 14.55
C LYS A 179 -27.32 -2.55 13.05
N ALA A 180 -27.31 -1.28 12.71
CA ALA A 180 -27.10 -0.77 11.36
C ALA A 180 -25.64 -0.31 11.15
N TYR A 181 -24.70 -1.14 11.57
CA TYR A 181 -23.29 -1.03 11.20
C TYR A 181 -22.72 -2.42 11.01
N PHE A 182 -21.62 -2.52 10.29
CA PHE A 182 -20.72 -3.67 10.39
C PHE A 182 -19.39 -3.23 10.98
N THR A 183 -18.67 -4.16 11.59
CA THR A 183 -17.33 -3.89 12.11
C THR A 183 -16.27 -4.62 11.31
N THR A 184 -15.09 -4.04 11.28
CA THR A 184 -13.86 -4.72 10.87
C THR A 184 -12.96 -4.81 12.10
N ASN A 185 -12.88 -5.99 12.70
CA ASN A 185 -11.99 -6.26 13.83
C ASN A 185 -10.67 -6.83 13.30
N SER A 186 -9.59 -6.09 13.48
CA SER A 186 -8.27 -6.46 12.95
C SER A 186 -7.43 -7.12 14.03
N PHE A 187 -6.86 -8.29 13.75
CA PHE A 187 -5.79 -8.89 14.54
C PHE A 187 -4.53 -8.95 13.67
N TRP A 188 -3.44 -8.33 14.11
CA TRP A 188 -2.17 -8.34 13.37
C TRP A 188 -1.03 -8.78 14.29
N PHE A 189 -0.22 -9.73 13.82
CA PHE A 189 0.85 -10.33 14.58
C PHE A 189 2.16 -10.35 13.79
N ASN A 190 3.23 -9.83 14.39
CA ASN A 190 4.58 -10.02 13.87
C ASN A 190 5.11 -11.39 14.29
N ALA A 191 5.05 -12.40 13.41
CA ALA A 191 5.53 -13.75 13.72
C ALA A 191 7.06 -13.90 13.70
N THR A 192 7.80 -12.81 13.43
CA THR A 192 9.27 -12.85 13.30
C THR A 192 10.00 -12.38 14.56
N ASP A 193 11.23 -12.85 14.70
CA ASP A 193 12.21 -12.41 15.70
C ASP A 193 12.88 -11.06 15.34
N ALA A 194 12.41 -10.41 14.28
CA ALA A 194 12.93 -9.14 13.80
C ALA A 194 11.84 -8.07 13.79
N GLU A 195 12.25 -6.81 13.84
CA GLU A 195 11.32 -5.73 13.58
C GLU A 195 10.88 -5.73 12.11
N GLN A 196 9.60 -5.42 11.88
CA GLN A 196 9.02 -5.35 10.54
C GLN A 196 8.42 -3.96 10.29
N PRO A 197 8.24 -3.53 9.04
CA PRO A 197 7.45 -2.34 8.73
C PRO A 197 6.04 -2.37 9.35
N TYR A 198 5.60 -1.27 9.95
CA TYR A 198 4.26 -1.11 10.51
C TYR A 198 3.42 -0.16 9.64
N TYR A 199 2.86 -0.69 8.54
CA TYR A 199 1.91 0.05 7.70
C TYR A 199 0.55 -0.64 7.67
N THR A 200 -0.52 0.07 8.04
CA THR A 200 -1.89 -0.39 7.80
C THR A 200 -2.89 0.74 7.56
N TRP A 201 -3.71 0.56 6.52
CA TRP A 201 -4.81 1.44 6.14
C TRP A 201 -6.03 0.62 5.66
N MET A 202 -7.22 0.98 6.12
CA MET A 202 -8.47 0.50 5.51
C MET A 202 -8.85 1.48 4.41
N ASN A 203 -8.74 1.06 3.14
CA ASN A 203 -9.12 1.88 2.00
C ASN A 203 -10.58 1.61 1.65
N THR A 204 -11.44 2.64 1.72
CA THR A 204 -12.88 2.49 1.44
C THR A 204 -13.31 3.37 0.28
N GLY A 205 -13.89 2.77 -0.76
CA GLY A 205 -14.51 3.49 -1.85
C GLY A 205 -15.91 3.98 -1.50
N ILE A 206 -16.21 5.25 -1.75
CA ILE A 206 -17.58 5.78 -1.82
C ILE A 206 -17.80 6.47 -3.17
N LYS A 207 -19.05 6.58 -3.60
CA LYS A 207 -19.42 7.20 -4.88
C LYS A 207 -18.92 8.65 -4.95
N ALA A 208 -18.29 9.06 -6.05
CA ALA A 208 -18.02 10.47 -6.30
C ALA A 208 -19.30 11.16 -6.77
N SER A 209 -19.53 12.40 -6.31
CA SER A 209 -20.68 13.20 -6.72
C SER A 209 -20.40 14.67 -6.48
N GLU A 210 -20.91 15.55 -7.34
CA GLU A 210 -20.75 17.01 -7.21
C GLU A 210 -21.21 17.54 -5.85
N ASN A 211 -22.25 16.94 -5.27
CA ASN A 211 -22.84 17.31 -3.99
C ASN A 211 -22.26 16.54 -2.78
N LEU A 212 -21.24 15.71 -2.99
CA LEU A 212 -20.59 14.98 -1.91
C LEU A 212 -19.80 15.96 -1.04
N GLN A 213 -20.11 15.97 0.25
CA GLN A 213 -19.32 16.64 1.29
C GLN A 213 -18.57 15.60 2.12
N PHE A 214 -17.25 15.77 2.25
CA PHE A 214 -16.39 15.08 3.18
C PHE A 214 -16.57 15.65 4.60
N ILE A 215 -17.10 14.83 5.51
CA ILE A 215 -17.23 15.18 6.92
C ILE A 215 -15.98 14.70 7.66
N TYR A 216 -14.95 15.55 7.68
CA TYR A 216 -13.64 15.25 8.25
C TYR A 216 -13.21 16.35 9.24
N PRO A 217 -13.38 16.13 10.56
CA PRO A 217 -12.92 17.09 11.56
C PRO A 217 -11.40 17.30 11.47
N GLY A 218 -10.94 18.53 11.23
CA GLY A 218 -9.51 18.84 11.13
C GLY A 218 -9.24 20.33 10.96
N GLN A 219 -7.96 20.71 11.04
CA GLN A 219 -7.45 22.07 10.84
C GLN A 219 -6.42 22.15 9.70
N SER A 220 -5.78 21.02 9.42
CA SER A 220 -4.78 20.88 8.38
C SER A 220 -4.92 19.53 7.68
N TYR A 221 -4.22 19.36 6.57
CA TYR A 221 -3.95 18.03 6.02
C TYR A 221 -2.45 17.86 5.79
N ILE A 222 -1.99 16.62 5.86
CA ILE A 222 -0.58 16.22 5.67
C ILE A 222 -0.45 15.50 4.32
N GLY A 223 0.62 15.79 3.57
CA GLY A 223 0.97 15.10 2.34
C GLY A 223 1.81 13.84 2.58
N HIS A 224 2.18 13.15 1.51
CA HIS A 224 2.98 11.93 1.61
C HIS A 224 4.39 12.22 2.15
N ASN A 225 5.00 13.35 1.77
CA ASN A 225 6.32 13.76 2.26
C ASN A 225 6.26 14.46 3.64
N GLY A 226 5.10 14.47 4.31
CA GLY A 226 4.92 15.10 5.62
C GLY A 226 4.74 16.62 5.58
N GLU A 227 4.68 17.22 4.38
CA GLU A 227 4.29 18.62 4.20
C GLU A 227 2.84 18.84 4.67
N HIS A 228 2.52 20.05 5.16
CA HIS A 228 1.19 20.32 5.71
C HIS A 228 0.56 21.57 5.08
N ASN A 229 -0.76 21.56 4.97
CA ASN A 229 -1.58 22.63 4.39
C ASN A 229 -2.87 22.83 5.19
N SER A 230 -3.62 23.90 4.92
CA SER A 230 -4.84 24.23 5.67
C SER A 230 -6.02 23.36 5.26
N TRP A 231 -6.89 23.02 6.22
CA TRP A 231 -8.12 22.26 6.01
C TRP A 231 -9.26 22.85 6.86
N PRO A 232 -10.52 22.87 6.37
CA PRO A 232 -10.95 22.47 5.04
C PRO A 232 -10.79 23.55 3.97
N ILE A 233 -10.47 24.79 4.36
CA ILE A 233 -10.31 25.90 3.43
C ILE A 233 -8.88 25.95 2.91
N ASP A 234 -8.74 25.87 1.59
CA ASP A 234 -7.49 26.09 0.89
C ASP A 234 -7.11 27.57 0.95
N LYS A 235 -5.90 27.88 1.44
CA LYS A 235 -5.46 29.27 1.58
C LYS A 235 -5.06 29.93 0.26
N GLU A 236 -4.68 29.15 -0.74
CA GLU A 236 -4.19 29.68 -2.01
C GLU A 236 -5.33 30.13 -2.92
N ASN A 237 -6.43 29.37 -2.96
CA ASN A 237 -7.56 29.61 -3.85
C ASN A 237 -8.89 29.88 -3.13
N GLY A 238 -8.95 29.78 -1.80
CA GLY A 238 -10.13 30.08 -0.99
C GLY A 238 -11.25 29.06 -1.10
N LYS A 239 -11.06 27.93 -1.78
CA LYS A 239 -12.08 26.90 -1.95
C LYS A 239 -12.20 26.04 -0.69
N ASP A 240 -13.43 25.63 -0.40
CA ASP A 240 -13.71 24.63 0.63
C ASP A 240 -13.48 23.22 0.05
N LEU A 241 -12.35 22.62 0.43
CA LEU A 241 -11.92 21.29 -0.02
C LEU A 241 -12.82 20.16 0.49
N SER A 242 -13.67 20.44 1.48
CA SER A 242 -14.63 19.45 1.99
C SER A 242 -15.73 19.11 0.98
N PHE A 243 -15.89 19.87 -0.11
CA PHE A 243 -16.82 19.52 -1.18
C PHE A 243 -16.07 18.95 -2.39
N TYR A 244 -16.48 17.78 -2.88
CA TYR A 244 -15.85 17.12 -4.04
C TYR A 244 -15.70 18.06 -5.24
N LYS A 245 -16.79 18.73 -5.66
CA LYS A 245 -16.79 19.67 -6.79
C LYS A 245 -15.78 20.82 -6.70
N ASN A 246 -15.41 21.23 -5.48
CA ASN A 246 -14.50 22.34 -5.24
C ASN A 246 -13.03 21.92 -5.45
N ASN A 247 -12.74 20.64 -5.64
CA ASN A 247 -11.40 20.14 -5.91
C ASN A 247 -11.02 20.18 -7.40
N ASN A 248 -11.74 20.98 -8.20
CA ASN A 248 -11.55 21.15 -9.65
C ASN A 248 -10.35 22.04 -10.01
N PHE A 249 -9.15 21.66 -9.55
CA PHE A 249 -7.88 22.31 -9.84
C PHE A 249 -6.71 21.34 -9.63
N GLY A 250 -5.60 21.49 -10.37
CA GLY A 250 -4.45 20.60 -10.24
C GLY A 250 -4.74 19.14 -10.62
N GLY A 251 -3.85 18.25 -10.19
CA GLY A 251 -4.00 16.79 -10.34
C GLY A 251 -4.87 16.13 -9.26
N TYR A 252 -4.61 14.85 -9.02
CA TYR A 252 -5.23 14.08 -7.93
C TYR A 252 -4.98 14.72 -6.55
N LYS A 253 -5.84 14.43 -5.57
CA LYS A 253 -5.67 14.91 -4.18
C LYS A 253 -5.45 13.74 -3.24
N SER A 254 -4.64 13.99 -2.20
CA SER A 254 -4.35 13.04 -1.13
C SER A 254 -4.27 13.82 0.18
N TYR A 255 -5.42 14.05 0.81
CA TYR A 255 -5.53 14.84 2.04
C TYR A 255 -5.54 13.92 3.26
N HIS A 256 -4.43 13.86 4.00
CA HIS A 256 -4.42 13.20 5.32
C HIS A 256 -4.86 14.21 6.38
N VAL A 257 -6.17 14.32 6.63
CA VAL A 257 -6.74 15.37 7.48
C VAL A 257 -6.31 15.18 8.94
N PHE A 258 -5.83 16.26 9.54
CA PHE A 258 -5.18 16.30 10.85
C PHE A 258 -5.62 17.54 11.66
N GLY A 259 -5.31 17.56 12.96
CA GLY A 259 -5.45 18.75 13.80
C GLY A 259 -6.67 18.76 14.72
N LYS A 260 -7.51 17.72 14.71
CA LYS A 260 -8.58 17.55 15.70
C LYS A 260 -8.57 16.17 16.35
N TYR A 261 -8.75 16.11 17.66
CA TYR A 261 -8.98 14.92 18.47
C TYR A 261 -10.42 14.47 18.28
N ASP A 262 -10.59 13.51 17.38
CA ASP A 262 -11.87 12.94 17.04
C ASP A 262 -11.68 11.50 16.54
N ASP A 263 -12.77 10.73 16.54
CA ASP A 263 -12.85 9.28 16.32
C ASP A 263 -13.65 8.92 15.06
N PHE A 264 -14.21 9.92 14.35
CA PHE A 264 -15.06 9.68 13.17
C PHE A 264 -14.63 10.48 11.93
N PHE A 265 -15.06 9.99 10.78
CA PHE A 265 -15.13 10.73 9.53
C PHE A 265 -16.23 10.14 8.64
N GLY A 266 -16.53 10.76 7.51
CA GLY A 266 -17.42 10.17 6.51
C GLY A 266 -17.70 11.06 5.31
N GLY A 267 -18.75 10.73 4.57
CA GLY A 267 -19.20 11.45 3.39
C GLY A 267 -20.72 11.61 3.39
N TYR A 268 -21.23 12.75 2.92
CA TYR A 268 -22.66 13.04 2.85
C TYR A 268 -23.06 13.58 1.47
N TYR A 269 -24.07 12.95 0.88
CA TYR A 269 -24.65 13.33 -0.42
C TYR A 269 -25.92 14.15 -0.17
N HIS A 270 -25.81 15.47 -0.31
CA HIS A 270 -26.88 16.39 0.11
C HIS A 270 -28.19 16.23 -0.66
N ASP A 271 -28.16 16.00 -1.97
CA ASP A 271 -29.39 15.80 -2.78
C ASP A 271 -30.03 14.44 -2.52
N GLU A 272 -29.23 13.48 -2.07
CA GLU A 272 -29.67 12.13 -1.75
C GLU A 272 -30.16 11.97 -0.31
N ASP A 273 -29.88 12.97 0.55
CA ASP A 273 -30.13 12.97 2.00
C ASP A 273 -29.62 11.70 2.67
N PHE A 274 -28.44 11.26 2.26
CA PHE A 274 -27.82 9.97 2.59
C PHE A 274 -26.30 10.12 2.69
N GLY A 275 -25.65 9.26 3.47
CA GLY A 275 -24.20 9.28 3.61
C GLY A 275 -23.64 8.02 4.21
N MET A 276 -22.32 8.04 4.40
CA MET A 276 -21.55 7.01 5.08
C MET A 276 -20.79 7.65 6.24
N GLY A 277 -20.77 6.96 7.38
CA GLY A 277 -19.92 7.28 8.50
C GLY A 277 -19.01 6.11 8.86
N ARG A 278 -17.84 6.47 9.36
CA ARG A 278 -16.85 5.57 9.93
C ARG A 278 -16.52 6.04 11.34
N TYR A 279 -16.48 5.12 12.30
CA TYR A 279 -16.03 5.38 13.67
C TYR A 279 -14.96 4.36 14.10
N GLY A 280 -13.97 4.81 14.85
CA GLY A 280 -12.97 3.96 15.52
C GLY A 280 -12.19 4.83 16.51
N ASN A 281 -11.85 4.29 17.68
CA ASN A 281 -11.22 5.08 18.73
C ASN A 281 -9.93 5.75 18.23
N HIS A 282 -9.60 6.93 18.76
CA HIS A 282 -8.45 7.71 18.30
C HIS A 282 -7.12 6.98 18.50
N ASP A 283 -6.98 6.22 19.59
CA ASP A 283 -5.82 5.39 19.88
C ASP A 283 -5.72 4.17 18.94
N ASP A 284 -6.85 3.68 18.44
CA ASP A 284 -6.93 2.63 17.43
C ASP A 284 -6.56 3.16 16.04
N LYS A 285 -7.11 4.28 15.58
CA LYS A 285 -6.94 4.74 14.19
C LYS A 285 -7.00 6.26 14.06
N PRO A 286 -5.90 6.96 14.37
CA PRO A 286 -5.85 8.42 14.32
C PRO A 286 -5.75 8.98 12.91
N GLY A 287 -5.30 8.18 11.94
CA GLY A 287 -5.12 8.59 10.54
C GLY A 287 -6.41 8.57 9.74
N LYS A 288 -6.65 9.62 8.96
CA LYS A 288 -7.79 9.72 8.06
C LYS A 288 -7.40 10.40 6.76
N LYS A 289 -7.67 9.74 5.64
CA LYS A 289 -7.25 10.18 4.30
C LYS A 289 -8.47 10.34 3.41
N ILE A 290 -8.44 11.37 2.57
CA ILE A 290 -9.30 11.51 1.40
C ILE A 290 -8.39 11.44 0.18
N TRP A 291 -8.71 10.55 -0.75
CA TRP A 291 -8.05 10.53 -2.05
C TRP A 291 -9.09 10.59 -3.17
N ILE A 292 -8.81 11.45 -4.15
CA ILE A 292 -9.65 11.64 -5.35
C ILE A 292 -8.76 11.80 -6.57
N TRP A 293 -9.21 11.26 -7.70
CA TRP A 293 -8.65 11.59 -9.01
C TRP A 293 -8.75 13.10 -9.28
N GLY A 294 -7.90 13.60 -10.19
CA GLY A 294 -8.05 14.96 -10.71
C GLY A 294 -9.37 15.12 -11.49
N LEU A 295 -10.03 16.25 -11.34
CA LEU A 295 -11.34 16.49 -11.98
C LEU A 295 -11.21 17.00 -13.44
N SER A 296 -9.99 17.10 -13.97
CA SER A 296 -9.74 17.30 -15.40
C SER A 296 -9.79 15.96 -16.15
N GLN A 297 -9.67 15.98 -17.48
CA GLN A 297 -9.61 14.75 -18.28
C GLN A 297 -8.48 13.82 -17.84
N GLN A 298 -7.38 14.36 -17.28
CA GLN A 298 -6.25 13.59 -16.75
C GLN A 298 -6.68 12.56 -15.70
N GLY A 299 -7.62 12.92 -14.81
CA GLY A 299 -8.15 11.99 -13.81
C GLY A 299 -9.47 11.35 -14.25
N MET A 300 -10.32 12.05 -15.01
CA MET A 300 -11.61 11.53 -15.43
C MET A 300 -11.52 10.39 -16.45
N ILE A 301 -10.38 10.21 -17.14
CA ILE A 301 -10.13 9.02 -17.96
C ILE A 301 -10.30 7.70 -17.16
N TRP A 302 -10.03 7.73 -15.85
CA TRP A 302 -10.08 6.54 -14.98
C TRP A 302 -11.47 5.99 -14.73
N GLU A 303 -12.51 6.79 -14.89
CA GLU A 303 -13.90 6.35 -14.75
C GLU A 303 -14.17 5.16 -15.69
N LYS A 304 -13.85 5.32 -16.98
CA LYS A 304 -14.03 4.26 -18.00
C LYS A 304 -13.05 3.10 -17.83
N LEU A 305 -11.94 3.31 -17.13
CA LEU A 305 -10.93 2.28 -16.93
C LEU A 305 -11.25 1.35 -15.76
N LEU A 306 -12.02 1.82 -14.77
CA LEU A 306 -12.27 1.10 -13.54
C LEU A 306 -13.73 0.66 -13.39
N THR A 307 -14.66 1.24 -14.13
CA THR A 307 -16.05 0.76 -14.24
C THR A 307 -16.54 0.90 -15.68
N ASP A 308 -17.74 0.40 -15.94
CA ASP A 308 -18.45 0.58 -17.20
C ASP A 308 -19.57 1.62 -17.07
N THR A 309 -20.30 1.65 -15.94
CA THR A 309 -21.50 2.48 -15.75
C THR A 309 -21.70 3.10 -14.36
N ASP A 310 -20.86 2.77 -13.37
CA ASP A 310 -21.12 3.15 -11.96
C ASP A 310 -20.59 4.54 -11.57
N GLY A 311 -19.93 5.22 -12.51
CA GLY A 311 -19.35 6.54 -12.30
C GLY A 311 -17.99 6.50 -11.58
N GLN A 312 -17.50 7.68 -11.22
CA GLN A 312 -16.25 7.81 -10.47
C GLN A 312 -16.46 7.49 -8.98
N TYR A 313 -15.39 7.13 -8.30
CA TYR A 313 -15.36 6.91 -6.84
C TYR A 313 -14.34 7.83 -6.17
N VAL A 314 -14.42 7.93 -4.86
CA VAL A 314 -13.43 8.56 -3.99
C VAL A 314 -13.01 7.57 -2.91
N GLU A 315 -11.78 7.69 -2.43
CA GLU A 315 -11.25 6.85 -1.38
C GLU A 315 -11.24 7.60 -0.05
N VAL A 316 -11.93 7.04 0.93
CA VAL A 316 -11.96 7.51 2.31
C VAL A 316 -11.28 6.48 3.19
N GLN A 317 -10.05 6.76 3.61
CA GLN A 317 -9.20 5.77 4.26
C GLN A 317 -8.95 6.05 5.74
N SER A 318 -8.73 4.98 6.49
CA SER A 318 -8.45 4.99 7.93
C SER A 318 -7.11 4.33 8.23
N GLY A 319 -6.24 4.98 9.00
CA GLY A 319 -4.86 4.55 9.22
C GLY A 319 -4.41 4.55 10.67
N ARG A 320 -3.42 3.72 10.99
CA ARG A 320 -2.70 3.76 12.30
C ARG A 320 -1.68 4.89 12.39
N LEU A 321 -1.28 5.45 11.24
CA LEU A 321 -0.34 6.55 11.10
C LEU A 321 -1.08 7.81 10.64
N PHE A 322 -0.54 9.00 10.94
CA PHE A 322 -1.17 10.25 10.53
C PHE A 322 -1.16 10.46 9.02
N ASN A 323 -0.15 9.96 8.31
CA ASN A 323 -0.06 9.98 6.85
C ASN A 323 0.47 8.65 6.30
N GLN A 324 0.28 8.43 5.00
CA GLN A 324 0.98 7.39 4.25
C GLN A 324 2.37 7.90 3.87
N ALA A 325 3.27 7.95 4.85
CA ALA A 325 4.59 8.57 4.72
C ALA A 325 5.41 7.99 3.55
N SER A 326 5.96 8.88 2.72
CA SER A 326 6.99 8.60 1.70
C SER A 326 8.36 9.08 2.18
N GLU A 327 9.39 8.94 1.35
CA GLU A 327 10.79 9.22 1.72
C GLU A 327 11.00 10.62 2.31
N GLY A 328 10.36 11.67 1.75
CA GLY A 328 10.49 13.03 2.27
C GLY A 328 9.98 13.20 3.71
N SER A 329 9.06 12.33 4.14
CA SER A 329 8.51 12.34 5.50
C SER A 329 9.58 12.08 6.57
N ASN A 330 10.73 11.46 6.20
CA ASN A 330 11.92 11.30 7.05
C ASN A 330 12.36 12.61 7.72
N LEU A 331 12.21 13.72 6.99
CA LEU A 331 12.66 15.05 7.39
C LEU A 331 11.59 15.84 8.16
N THR A 332 10.45 15.22 8.44
CA THR A 332 9.32 15.83 9.15
C THR A 332 9.06 15.11 10.48
N PRO A 333 8.14 15.61 11.33
CA PRO A 333 7.70 14.87 12.51
C PRO A 333 6.97 13.55 12.18
N PHE A 334 6.48 13.38 10.95
CA PHE A 334 5.64 12.25 10.52
C PHE A 334 6.47 11.08 9.98
N LYS A 335 7.26 10.43 10.85
CA LYS A 335 8.10 9.28 10.50
C LYS A 335 7.28 7.97 10.44
N GLN A 336 7.84 6.96 9.78
CA GLN A 336 7.27 5.60 9.80
C GLN A 336 7.49 4.94 11.16
N ARG A 337 6.76 3.85 11.41
CA ARG A 337 6.88 3.03 12.62
C ARG A 337 7.33 1.62 12.27
N SER A 338 8.07 1.00 13.19
CA SER A 338 8.36 -0.43 13.18
C SER A 338 7.32 -1.20 14.00
N PHE A 339 7.14 -2.47 13.62
CA PHE A 339 6.37 -3.48 14.31
C PHE A 339 7.37 -4.37 15.07
N ALA A 340 7.34 -4.34 16.40
CA ALA A 340 8.35 -5.04 17.21
C ALA A 340 8.28 -6.57 17.05
N PRO A 341 9.37 -7.31 17.27
CA PRO A 341 9.38 -8.77 17.22
C PRO A 341 8.29 -9.38 18.10
N TYR A 342 7.52 -10.34 17.57
CA TYR A 342 6.45 -11.03 18.31
C TYR A 342 5.36 -10.10 18.89
N GLN A 343 5.26 -8.85 18.43
CA GLN A 343 4.22 -7.92 18.87
C GLN A 343 2.87 -8.29 18.26
N THR A 344 1.81 -8.11 19.06
CA THR A 344 0.41 -8.25 18.65
C THR A 344 -0.32 -6.93 18.79
N ASP A 345 -1.09 -6.54 17.76
CA ASP A 345 -2.02 -5.41 17.81
C ASP A 345 -3.45 -5.87 17.44
N LEU A 346 -4.45 -5.28 18.09
CA LEU A 346 -5.88 -5.55 17.90
C LEU A 346 -6.65 -4.23 17.95
N TRP A 347 -7.59 -4.01 17.03
CA TRP A 347 -8.49 -2.84 17.04
C TRP A 347 -9.79 -3.12 16.28
N THR A 348 -10.78 -2.23 16.47
CA THR A 348 -12.10 -2.33 15.81
C THR A 348 -12.49 -1.02 15.13
N GLU A 349 -12.99 -1.12 13.90
CA GLU A 349 -13.62 0.00 13.19
C GLU A 349 -15.09 -0.32 12.86
N TYR A 350 -15.91 0.71 12.77
CA TYR A 350 -17.36 0.65 12.52
C TYR A 350 -17.69 1.41 11.25
N TRP A 351 -18.52 0.81 10.38
CA TRP A 351 -18.92 1.36 9.09
C TRP A 351 -20.45 1.35 8.98
N PHE A 352 -21.05 2.48 8.63
CA PHE A 352 -22.51 2.63 8.69
C PHE A 352 -23.10 3.66 7.73
N PRO A 353 -24.39 3.50 7.34
CA PRO A 353 -25.13 4.52 6.63
C PRO A 353 -25.60 5.64 7.57
N VAL A 354 -25.72 6.86 7.02
CA VAL A 354 -26.31 8.02 7.69
C VAL A 354 -27.53 8.48 6.90
N LYS A 355 -28.72 8.43 7.51
CA LYS A 355 -29.99 8.68 6.80
C LYS A 355 -30.62 9.98 7.21
N GLN A 356 -30.97 10.78 6.22
CA GLN A 356 -31.88 11.92 6.31
C GLN A 356 -31.56 12.96 7.42
N THR A 357 -30.28 13.17 7.70
CA THR A 357 -29.79 14.11 8.70
C THR A 357 -29.37 15.46 8.12
N LYS A 358 -29.39 15.65 6.79
CA LYS A 358 -28.96 16.89 6.11
C LYS A 358 -27.50 17.27 6.42
N GLY A 359 -26.61 16.28 6.48
CA GLY A 359 -25.23 16.37 6.98
C GLY A 359 -25.07 15.70 8.35
N PHE A 360 -23.90 15.76 8.96
CA PHE A 360 -23.68 15.39 10.36
C PHE A 360 -22.43 16.07 10.91
N VAL A 361 -22.41 16.31 12.22
CA VAL A 361 -21.34 17.02 12.94
C VAL A 361 -20.63 16.14 13.96
N LYS A 362 -21.24 15.01 14.35
CA LYS A 362 -20.64 14.00 15.22
C LYS A 362 -21.23 12.62 14.89
N ALA A 363 -20.41 11.58 14.93
CA ALA A 363 -20.86 10.21 14.80
C ALA A 363 -20.05 9.25 15.69
N ASN A 364 -20.68 8.17 16.13
CA ASN A 364 -20.03 7.01 16.76
C ASN A 364 -20.87 5.75 16.56
N ASN A 365 -20.56 4.67 17.28
CA ASN A 365 -21.28 3.39 17.24
C ASN A 365 -22.77 3.45 17.66
N TYR A 366 -23.26 4.56 18.23
CA TYR A 366 -24.68 4.75 18.55
C TYR A 366 -25.47 5.43 17.42
N GLY A 367 -24.84 6.31 16.64
CA GLY A 367 -25.52 7.12 15.64
C GLY A 367 -24.72 8.31 15.14
N ALA A 368 -25.28 8.98 14.14
CA ALA A 368 -24.79 10.25 13.62
C ALA A 368 -25.80 11.36 13.94
N VAL A 369 -25.32 12.49 14.47
CA VAL A 369 -26.14 13.65 14.80
C VAL A 369 -25.77 14.83 13.91
N ASN A 370 -26.78 15.61 13.55
CA ASN A 370 -26.61 16.91 12.92
C ASN A 370 -27.42 17.97 13.67
N VAL A 371 -26.86 19.17 13.76
CA VAL A 371 -27.53 20.32 14.35
C VAL A 371 -27.36 21.49 13.39
N LYS A 372 -28.47 22.12 13.01
CA LYS A 372 -28.46 23.27 12.08
C LYS A 372 -29.26 24.40 12.68
N ASN A 373 -28.71 25.61 12.66
CA ASN A 373 -29.44 26.83 12.95
C ASN A 373 -29.85 27.48 11.62
N GLU A 374 -31.16 27.53 11.35
CA GLU A 374 -31.68 28.06 10.08
C GLU A 374 -32.92 28.90 10.34
N ASN A 375 -32.91 30.17 9.91
CA ASN A 375 -34.05 31.08 10.02
C ASN A 375 -34.62 31.18 11.46
N GLY A 376 -33.75 31.16 12.48
CA GLY A 376 -34.15 31.22 13.90
C GLY A 376 -34.64 29.90 14.50
N TRP A 377 -34.50 28.79 13.78
CA TRP A 377 -34.81 27.45 14.26
C TRP A 377 -33.54 26.63 14.45
N LEU A 378 -33.36 26.10 15.66
CA LEU A 378 -32.37 25.08 15.94
C LEU A 378 -32.98 23.72 15.63
N LYS A 379 -32.54 23.11 14.52
CA LYS A 379 -33.00 21.81 14.02
C LYS A 379 -32.01 20.72 14.45
N ILE A 380 -32.52 19.64 14.99
CA ILE A 380 -31.75 18.50 15.49
C ILE A 380 -32.16 17.27 14.69
N TYR A 381 -31.18 16.59 14.12
CA TYR A 381 -31.36 15.34 13.38
C TYR A 381 -30.48 14.26 14.00
N PHE A 382 -31.01 13.05 14.20
CA PHE A 382 -30.24 11.92 14.69
C PHE A 382 -30.59 10.65 13.92
N SER A 383 -29.59 10.03 13.32
CA SER A 383 -29.69 8.72 12.63
C SER A 383 -29.16 7.64 13.57
N PRO A 384 -30.03 6.95 14.34
CA PRO A 384 -29.61 5.89 15.26
C PRO A 384 -29.16 4.63 14.54
N LEU A 385 -28.06 4.01 14.98
CA LEU A 385 -27.58 2.73 14.46
C LEU A 385 -28.07 1.54 15.27
N GLN A 386 -28.81 1.79 16.34
CA GLN A 386 -29.36 0.79 17.22
C GLN A 386 -30.59 1.33 17.95
N LYS A 387 -31.41 0.43 18.52
CA LYS A 387 -32.51 0.84 19.39
C LYS A 387 -31.95 1.53 20.63
N LEU A 388 -32.49 2.71 20.95
CA LEU A 388 -32.04 3.56 22.04
C LEU A 388 -33.23 4.16 22.79
N ASN A 389 -33.11 4.22 24.12
CA ASN A 389 -34.04 4.91 25.02
C ASN A 389 -33.20 5.84 25.89
N GLU A 390 -32.99 7.06 25.41
CA GLU A 390 -32.00 7.96 25.98
C GLU A 390 -32.56 9.37 26.10
N LYS A 391 -31.92 10.16 26.96
CA LYS A 391 -32.19 11.58 27.05
C LYS A 391 -31.31 12.35 26.08
N LEU A 392 -31.91 13.18 25.23
CA LEU A 392 -31.22 14.13 24.36
C LEU A 392 -31.34 15.52 24.95
N GLU A 393 -30.20 16.17 25.20
CA GLU A 393 -30.14 17.51 25.76
C GLU A 393 -29.28 18.42 24.90
N VAL A 394 -29.69 19.69 24.77
CA VAL A 394 -28.90 20.74 24.12
C VAL A 394 -28.70 21.90 25.07
N PHE A 395 -27.47 22.39 25.13
CA PHE A 395 -27.04 23.51 25.93
C PHE A 395 -26.53 24.62 25.01
N ASN A 396 -26.82 25.87 25.35
CA ASN A 396 -26.23 27.06 24.75
C ASN A 396 -25.52 27.84 25.85
N ASN A 397 -24.21 28.03 25.71
CA ASN A 397 -23.36 28.70 26.72
C ASN A 397 -23.52 28.08 28.13
N GLY A 398 -23.53 26.74 28.19
CA GLY A 398 -23.71 25.97 29.42
C GLY A 398 -25.14 25.91 29.97
N LYS A 399 -26.06 26.76 29.48
CA LYS A 399 -27.48 26.74 29.87
C LYS A 399 -28.24 25.73 29.02
N LYS A 400 -28.96 24.80 29.67
CA LYS A 400 -29.85 23.86 28.98
C LYS A 400 -30.99 24.61 28.30
N ILE A 401 -31.14 24.42 27.00
CA ILE A 401 -32.18 25.04 26.16
C ILE A 401 -33.16 24.03 25.56
N TYR A 402 -32.79 22.75 25.56
CA TYR A 402 -33.62 21.66 25.05
C TYR A 402 -33.36 20.39 25.86
N SER A 403 -34.40 19.60 26.10
CA SER A 403 -34.31 18.31 26.79
C SER A 403 -35.50 17.44 26.38
N LYS A 404 -35.24 16.23 25.90
CA LYS A 404 -36.29 15.30 25.48
C LYS A 404 -35.85 13.87 25.70
N ASP A 405 -36.70 13.06 26.30
CA ASP A 405 -36.55 11.61 26.31
C ASP A 405 -36.94 11.07 24.93
N ILE A 406 -36.01 10.38 24.27
CA ILE A 406 -36.23 9.81 22.95
C ILE A 406 -36.20 8.28 23.04
N SER A 407 -37.17 7.64 22.36
CA SER A 407 -37.20 6.21 22.11
C SER A 407 -37.16 6.02 20.60
N VAL A 408 -36.04 5.56 20.07
CA VAL A 408 -35.79 5.46 18.64
C VAL A 408 -35.42 4.02 18.27
N ASN A 409 -35.95 3.53 17.16
CA ASN A 409 -35.54 2.26 16.59
C ASN A 409 -34.36 2.45 15.62
N THR A 410 -33.64 1.37 15.35
CA THR A 410 -32.52 1.36 14.39
C THR A 410 -32.92 1.96 13.04
N LEU A 411 -32.16 2.93 12.54
CA LEU A 411 -32.40 3.70 11.31
C LEU A 411 -33.73 4.47 11.23
N GLN A 412 -34.48 4.56 12.33
CA GLN A 412 -35.63 5.47 12.45
C GLN A 412 -35.11 6.86 12.85
N VAL A 413 -34.96 7.74 11.86
CA VAL A 413 -34.38 9.07 12.04
C VAL A 413 -35.23 9.89 13.01
N PHE A 414 -34.60 10.41 14.06
CA PHE A 414 -35.18 11.40 14.94
C PHE A 414 -34.96 12.80 14.37
N LYS A 415 -36.01 13.61 14.34
CA LYS A 415 -35.98 15.00 13.88
C LYS A 415 -36.80 15.85 14.83
N ASP A 416 -36.23 16.94 15.30
CA ASP A 416 -36.95 17.93 16.09
C ASP A 416 -36.42 19.33 15.80
N SER A 417 -37.18 20.35 16.18
CA SER A 417 -36.75 21.73 16.02
C SER A 417 -37.37 22.63 17.06
N ILE A 418 -36.59 23.58 17.55
CA ILE A 418 -37.05 24.60 18.48
C ILE A 418 -36.73 25.99 17.94
N GLN A 419 -37.68 26.91 18.07
CA GLN A 419 -37.46 28.30 17.70
C GLN A 419 -36.75 29.01 18.84
N ILE A 420 -35.48 29.32 18.64
CA ILE A 420 -34.64 29.92 19.68
C ILE A 420 -33.43 30.60 19.03
N SER A 421 -33.05 31.77 19.57
CA SER A 421 -31.77 32.40 19.23
C SER A 421 -30.65 31.75 20.02
N VAL A 422 -29.61 31.29 19.32
CA VAL A 422 -28.45 30.63 19.91
C VAL A 422 -27.15 31.23 19.41
N ASP A 423 -26.08 31.08 20.20
CA ASP A 423 -24.72 31.28 19.72
C ASP A 423 -24.26 29.96 19.10
N GLU A 424 -24.12 29.93 17.78
CA GLU A 424 -23.80 28.72 17.01
C GLU A 424 -22.44 28.12 17.38
N ASN A 425 -21.55 28.89 18.00
CA ASN A 425 -20.23 28.41 18.45
C ASN A 425 -20.22 27.97 19.92
N LYS A 426 -21.36 27.99 20.62
CA LYS A 426 -21.46 27.61 22.04
C LYS A 426 -22.54 26.59 22.33
N LEU A 427 -22.89 25.80 21.32
CA LEU A 427 -23.81 24.68 21.46
C LEU A 427 -23.07 23.45 21.96
N LYS A 428 -23.73 22.72 22.87
CA LYS A 428 -23.36 21.37 23.25
C LYS A 428 -24.57 20.47 23.16
N LEU A 429 -24.45 19.34 22.49
CA LEU A 429 -25.47 18.29 22.45
C LEU A 429 -24.95 17.05 23.17
N THR A 430 -25.79 16.45 24.01
CA THR A 430 -25.52 15.18 24.66
C THR A 430 -26.67 14.21 24.43
N LEU A 431 -26.33 12.94 24.18
CA LEU A 431 -27.27 11.82 24.16
C LEU A 431 -26.86 10.81 25.23
N GLY A 432 -27.81 10.41 26.08
CA GLY A 432 -27.56 9.40 27.12
C GLY A 432 -26.43 9.81 28.07
N GLU A 433 -26.44 11.08 28.50
CA GLU A 433 -25.40 11.78 29.27
C GLU A 433 -24.06 11.94 28.53
N ASN A 434 -23.41 10.84 28.17
CA ASN A 434 -22.09 10.81 27.56
C ASN A 434 -21.94 9.78 26.42
N LYS A 435 -22.99 9.06 26.03
CA LYS A 435 -22.94 8.11 24.90
C LYS A 435 -22.59 8.78 23.58
N LEU A 436 -23.05 10.00 23.36
CA LEU A 436 -22.62 10.86 22.27
C LEU A 436 -22.58 12.30 22.77
N VAL A 437 -21.45 12.97 22.56
CA VAL A 437 -21.25 14.38 22.91
C VAL A 437 -20.72 15.12 21.70
N TRP A 438 -21.31 16.28 21.41
CA TRP A 438 -20.85 17.20 20.39
C TRP A 438 -20.79 18.61 20.97
N ASN A 439 -19.72 19.34 20.69
CA ASN A 439 -19.64 20.78 20.93
C ASN A 439 -19.41 21.50 19.60
N SER A 440 -20.05 22.66 19.44
CA SER A 440 -19.99 23.44 18.20
C SER A 440 -18.86 24.47 18.18
N ALA A 441 -18.15 24.64 19.30
CA ALA A 441 -17.03 25.57 19.40
C ALA A 441 -15.98 25.25 18.32
N PRO A 442 -15.55 26.23 17.49
CA PRO A 442 -14.55 26.00 16.45
C PRO A 442 -13.26 25.37 16.97
N GLU A 443 -12.89 25.72 18.22
CA GLU A 443 -11.73 25.22 18.92
C GLU A 443 -11.89 23.83 19.56
N ASP A 444 -13.09 23.26 19.58
CA ASP A 444 -13.33 21.95 20.19
C ASP A 444 -12.49 20.87 19.49
N GLY A 445 -11.82 20.07 20.31
CA GLY A 445 -10.91 19.03 19.89
C GLY A 445 -9.62 19.50 19.21
N ASN A 446 -9.31 20.79 19.09
CA ASN A 446 -8.09 21.25 18.42
C ASN A 446 -6.82 20.64 19.07
N LEU A 447 -5.92 20.16 18.22
CA LEU A 447 -4.64 19.60 18.64
C LEU A 447 -3.51 20.61 18.45
N ALA A 448 -2.72 20.85 19.49
CA ALA A 448 -1.49 21.64 19.43
C ALA A 448 -0.25 20.78 19.09
N ARG A 449 -0.41 19.70 18.31
CA ARG A 449 0.69 18.81 17.93
C ARG A 449 1.63 19.52 16.94
N PRO A 450 2.96 19.37 17.05
CA PRO A 450 3.91 19.94 16.09
C PRO A 450 3.72 19.38 14.67
N LEU A 451 3.73 20.25 13.66
CA LEU A 451 3.66 19.90 12.24
C LEU A 451 5.03 20.00 11.54
N GLU A 452 6.00 20.69 12.17
CA GLU A 452 7.32 20.92 11.62
C GLU A 452 8.39 20.45 12.61
N VAL A 453 9.56 20.09 12.07
CA VAL A 453 10.76 19.88 12.89
C VAL A 453 11.34 21.24 13.33
N PRO A 454 12.04 21.31 14.48
CA PRO A 454 12.74 22.53 14.88
C PRO A 454 13.71 23.00 13.79
N LYS A 455 13.75 24.32 13.51
CA LYS A 455 14.57 24.91 12.43
C LYS A 455 16.08 24.72 12.65
N ASP A 456 16.49 24.51 13.88
CA ASP A 456 17.86 24.27 14.32
C ASP A 456 18.22 22.78 14.46
N PHE A 457 17.30 21.87 14.11
CA PHE A 457 17.59 20.43 14.08
C PHE A 457 18.48 20.07 12.89
N ASP A 458 19.70 19.63 13.15
CA ASP A 458 20.61 19.11 12.11
C ASP A 458 20.27 17.64 11.77
N ASN A 459 19.65 17.42 10.61
CA ASN A 459 19.37 16.09 10.08
C ASN A 459 20.65 15.26 9.82
N ASN A 460 21.82 15.89 9.70
CA ASN A 460 23.11 15.23 9.53
C ASN A 460 23.86 15.05 10.85
N SER A 461 23.29 15.44 12.00
CA SER A 461 23.86 15.14 13.32
C SER A 461 23.93 13.62 13.56
N VAL A 462 24.66 13.18 14.59
CA VAL A 462 24.69 11.76 15.00
C VAL A 462 23.27 11.22 15.17
N TYR A 463 22.44 11.92 15.93
CA TYR A 463 21.04 11.54 16.15
C TYR A 463 20.18 11.66 14.88
N GLY A 464 20.38 12.69 14.05
CA GLY A 464 19.66 12.86 12.78
C GLY A 464 19.92 11.72 11.79
N LEU A 465 21.17 11.29 11.63
CA LEU A 465 21.55 10.15 10.79
C LEU A 465 21.01 8.84 11.35
N TYR A 466 21.07 8.64 12.67
CA TYR A 466 20.45 7.49 13.33
C TYR A 466 18.94 7.41 13.04
N LEU A 467 18.20 8.52 13.21
CA LEU A 467 16.77 8.56 12.93
C LEU A 467 16.45 8.26 11.47
N GLN A 468 17.29 8.70 10.53
CA GLN A 468 17.15 8.33 9.12
C GLN A 468 17.44 6.84 8.88
N GLY A 469 18.44 6.27 9.56
CA GLY A 469 18.69 4.82 9.56
C GLY A 469 17.47 4.02 10.00
N LYS A 470 16.92 4.33 11.18
CA LYS A 470 15.70 3.70 11.74
C LYS A 470 14.49 3.90 10.82
N ASN A 471 14.34 5.15 10.38
CA ASN A 471 13.71 5.62 9.16
C ASN A 471 13.47 4.55 8.06
N TYR A 472 14.59 4.20 7.45
CA TYR A 472 14.68 3.32 6.31
C TYR A 472 14.48 1.84 6.66
N ILE A 473 14.78 1.40 7.89
CA ILE A 473 14.40 0.06 8.36
C ILE A 473 12.87 -0.09 8.34
N ALA A 474 12.15 0.88 8.89
CA ALA A 474 10.68 0.89 8.88
C ALA A 474 10.09 0.99 7.44
N PHE A 475 10.87 1.49 6.46
CA PHE A 475 10.50 1.50 5.04
C PHE A 475 10.90 0.25 4.25
N LYS A 476 11.57 -0.71 4.90
CA LYS A 476 12.18 -1.89 4.25
C LYS A 476 13.23 -1.50 3.19
N ASP A 477 13.95 -0.40 3.39
CA ASP A 477 15.07 0.04 2.54
C ASP A 477 16.39 -0.16 3.31
N TYR A 478 16.81 -1.42 3.38
CA TYR A 478 17.93 -1.81 4.24
C TYR A 478 19.29 -1.27 3.78
N VAL A 479 19.45 -1.00 2.48
CA VAL A 479 20.67 -0.41 1.93
C VAL A 479 20.81 1.03 2.43
N LYS A 480 19.78 1.87 2.26
CA LYS A 480 19.82 3.25 2.79
C LYS A 480 19.88 3.29 4.31
N ALA A 481 19.27 2.32 4.99
CA ALA A 481 19.39 2.19 6.44
C ALA A 481 20.85 1.97 6.86
N GLU A 482 21.53 0.99 6.27
CA GLU A 482 22.94 0.69 6.55
C GLU A 482 23.86 1.88 6.21
N GLU A 483 23.62 2.58 5.09
CA GLU A 483 24.35 3.80 4.72
C GLU A 483 24.26 4.89 5.80
N ASN A 484 23.05 5.17 6.29
CA ASN A 484 22.83 6.20 7.32
C ASN A 484 23.35 5.80 8.70
N LEU A 485 23.21 4.54 9.08
CA LEU A 485 23.77 4.01 10.33
C LEU A 485 25.31 4.06 10.31
N ASN A 486 25.93 3.70 9.19
CA ASN A 486 27.38 3.82 9.02
C ASN A 486 27.84 5.28 9.01
N ALA A 487 27.09 6.19 8.39
CA ALA A 487 27.37 7.62 8.45
C ALA A 487 27.28 8.16 9.88
N CYS A 488 26.28 7.71 10.67
CA CYS A 488 26.16 8.00 12.09
C CYS A 488 27.40 7.51 12.86
N LEU A 489 27.76 6.23 12.70
CA LEU A 489 28.90 5.61 13.39
C LEU A 489 30.27 6.16 12.96
N LYS A 490 30.37 6.73 11.75
CA LYS A 490 31.56 7.47 11.33
C LYS A 490 31.74 8.77 12.10
N LYS A 491 30.65 9.41 12.51
CA LYS A 491 30.68 10.63 13.35
C LYS A 491 30.89 10.29 14.82
N ASP A 492 30.22 9.25 15.31
CA ASP A 492 30.40 8.73 16.66
C ASP A 492 30.45 7.19 16.63
N PRO A 493 31.66 6.59 16.67
CA PRO A 493 31.82 5.13 16.64
C PRO A 493 31.18 4.39 17.82
N ASN A 494 30.81 5.10 18.89
CA ASN A 494 30.27 4.53 20.12
C ASN A 494 28.79 4.86 20.32
N TYR A 495 28.08 5.28 19.27
CA TYR A 495 26.65 5.52 19.36
C TYR A 495 25.86 4.21 19.44
N ALA A 496 25.58 3.74 20.66
CA ALA A 496 25.00 2.43 20.95
C ALA A 496 23.71 2.10 20.17
N PRO A 497 22.72 3.01 20.01
CA PRO A 497 21.51 2.70 19.24
C PRO A 497 21.79 2.34 17.77
N ALA A 498 22.75 3.02 17.12
CA ALA A 498 23.11 2.69 15.74
C ALA A 498 23.89 1.37 15.64
N LEU A 499 24.71 1.02 16.65
CA LEU A 499 25.37 -0.28 16.73
C LEU A 499 24.34 -1.43 16.87
N SER A 500 23.29 -1.24 17.69
CA SER A 500 22.21 -2.21 17.87
C SER A 500 21.41 -2.43 16.58
N ASP A 501 20.97 -1.35 15.92
CA ASP A 501 20.22 -1.47 14.66
C ASP A 501 21.11 -2.01 13.52
N LEU A 502 22.42 -1.71 13.52
CA LEU A 502 23.37 -2.33 12.60
C LEU A 502 23.50 -3.85 12.83
N ALA A 503 23.53 -4.29 14.09
CA ALA A 503 23.53 -5.73 14.42
C ALA A 503 22.27 -6.43 13.88
N SER A 504 21.11 -5.78 13.95
CA SER A 504 19.87 -6.29 13.34
C SER A 504 19.99 -6.46 11.82
N LEU A 505 20.54 -5.46 11.11
CA LEU A 505 20.79 -5.56 9.67
C LEU A 505 21.80 -6.66 9.32
N GLN A 506 22.84 -6.83 10.14
CA GLN A 506 23.83 -7.90 9.97
C GLN A 506 23.20 -9.29 10.16
N ILE A 507 22.34 -9.49 11.16
CA ILE A 507 21.56 -10.73 11.32
C ILE A 507 20.72 -11.00 10.07
N ARG A 508 20.03 -9.97 9.55
CA ARG A 508 19.24 -10.09 8.31
C ARG A 508 20.09 -10.56 7.13
N LYS A 509 21.34 -10.07 7.04
CA LYS A 509 22.33 -10.39 5.99
C LYS A 509 23.08 -11.71 6.22
N LEU A 510 22.69 -12.51 7.23
CA LEU A 510 23.38 -13.75 7.65
C LEU A 510 24.81 -13.53 8.17
N GLN A 511 25.15 -12.30 8.56
CA GLN A 511 26.44 -11.86 9.08
C GLN A 511 26.44 -11.97 10.61
N TYR A 512 26.29 -13.18 11.14
CA TYR A 512 26.05 -13.37 12.58
C TYR A 512 27.27 -13.03 13.45
N LYS A 513 28.50 -13.29 12.97
CA LYS A 513 29.74 -12.89 13.69
C LYS A 513 29.86 -11.36 13.73
N GLU A 514 29.60 -10.77 12.58
CA GLU A 514 29.19 -9.40 12.28
C GLU A 514 28.42 -8.72 13.42
N ALA A 515 27.21 -9.26 13.58
CA ALA A 515 26.21 -8.81 14.53
C ALA A 515 26.67 -8.94 15.99
N VAL A 516 27.33 -10.06 16.35
CA VAL A 516 27.88 -10.22 17.71
C VAL A 516 28.90 -9.12 18.01
N ILE A 517 29.78 -8.77 17.07
CA ILE A 517 30.78 -7.71 17.26
C ILE A 517 30.08 -6.36 17.48
N SER A 518 29.14 -5.98 16.61
CA SER A 518 28.41 -4.71 16.71
C SER A 518 27.60 -4.62 18.02
N ALA A 519 26.84 -5.67 18.35
CA ALA A 519 26.04 -5.73 19.56
C ALA A 519 26.92 -5.72 20.82
N SER A 520 28.01 -6.51 20.85
CA SER A 520 28.94 -6.52 21.99
C SER A 520 29.59 -5.16 22.21
N LYS A 521 29.89 -4.42 21.14
CA LYS A 521 30.40 -3.06 21.24
C LYS A 521 29.38 -2.14 21.91
N ALA A 522 28.10 -2.23 21.52
CA ALA A 522 27.03 -1.48 22.19
C ALA A 522 26.91 -1.86 23.68
N LEU A 523 27.00 -3.15 24.02
CA LEU A 523 26.93 -3.65 25.39
C LEU A 523 28.13 -3.27 26.27
N ALA A 524 29.30 -3.07 25.66
CA ALA A 524 30.47 -2.53 26.35
C ALA A 524 30.31 -1.05 26.74
N ILE A 525 29.39 -0.33 26.08
CA ILE A 525 29.06 1.07 26.37
C ILE A 525 27.87 1.15 27.35
N ASP A 526 26.83 0.36 27.09
CA ASP A 526 25.65 0.22 27.94
C ASP A 526 25.22 -1.25 27.99
N THR A 527 25.65 -1.94 29.04
CA THR A 527 25.37 -3.37 29.25
C THR A 527 23.89 -3.67 29.37
N TYR A 528 23.06 -2.69 29.76
CA TYR A 528 21.62 -2.87 29.92
C TYR A 528 20.82 -2.37 28.71
N ASN A 529 21.48 -2.03 27.60
CA ASN A 529 20.80 -1.62 26.38
C ASN A 529 19.93 -2.79 25.86
N PRO A 530 18.59 -2.63 25.78
CA PRO A 530 17.70 -3.77 25.54
C PRO A 530 17.78 -4.30 24.11
N ALA A 531 17.89 -3.42 23.12
CA ALA A 531 18.01 -3.81 21.71
C ALA A 531 19.35 -4.51 21.43
N ALA A 532 20.46 -4.00 22.00
CA ALA A 532 21.77 -4.63 21.87
C ALA A 532 21.76 -6.05 22.46
N ASN A 533 21.20 -6.23 23.66
CA ASN A 533 21.10 -7.54 24.32
C ASN A 533 20.24 -8.52 23.50
N TYR A 534 19.12 -8.05 22.96
CA TYR A 534 18.25 -8.88 22.13
C TYR A 534 18.96 -9.37 20.86
N TYR A 535 19.59 -8.47 20.11
CA TYR A 535 20.32 -8.83 18.89
C TYR A 535 21.61 -9.61 19.17
N TYR A 536 22.27 -9.37 20.30
CA TYR A 536 23.36 -10.22 20.78
C TYR A 536 22.86 -11.65 21.03
N GLY A 537 21.69 -11.79 21.67
CA GLY A 537 21.03 -13.07 21.92
C GLY A 537 20.73 -13.83 20.64
N LEU A 538 20.07 -13.16 19.67
CA LEU A 538 19.73 -13.75 18.37
C LEU A 538 20.95 -14.15 17.55
N ALA A 539 21.96 -13.29 17.46
CA ALA A 539 23.17 -13.59 16.68
C ALA A 539 23.92 -14.80 17.27
N ASN A 540 24.05 -14.88 18.60
CA ASN A 540 24.65 -16.02 19.28
C ASN A 540 23.84 -17.30 19.13
N LEU A 541 22.50 -17.21 19.15
CA LEU A 541 21.63 -18.35 18.88
C LEU A 541 21.91 -18.95 17.50
N HIS A 542 22.03 -18.11 16.46
CA HIS A 542 22.38 -18.56 15.11
C HIS A 542 23.79 -19.15 14.99
N LEU A 543 24.74 -18.69 15.80
CA LEU A 543 26.09 -19.26 15.88
C LEU A 543 26.17 -20.55 16.70
N GLY A 544 25.10 -20.93 17.40
CA GLY A 544 25.08 -22.07 18.32
C GLY A 544 25.67 -21.79 19.70
N ASN A 545 25.93 -20.53 20.03
CA ASN A 545 26.43 -20.09 21.33
C ASN A 545 25.25 -19.95 22.32
N ILE A 546 24.66 -21.07 22.72
CA ILE A 546 23.38 -21.10 23.44
C ILE A 546 23.41 -20.37 24.79
N ILE A 547 24.53 -20.41 25.51
CA ILE A 547 24.64 -19.75 26.83
C ILE A 547 24.63 -18.22 26.68
N ASP A 548 25.44 -17.69 25.75
CA ASP A 548 25.46 -16.26 25.44
C ASP A 548 24.11 -15.79 24.89
N ALA A 549 23.43 -16.65 24.12
CA ALA A 549 22.09 -16.37 23.62
C ALA A 549 21.09 -16.15 24.77
N LYS A 550 21.07 -17.07 25.75
CA LYS A 550 20.21 -16.98 26.93
C LYS A 550 20.49 -15.73 27.76
N ASP A 551 21.76 -15.44 28.03
CA ASP A 551 22.17 -14.25 28.80
C ASP A 551 21.65 -12.96 28.14
N GLY A 552 21.88 -12.81 26.83
CA GLY A 552 21.35 -11.67 26.07
C GLY A 552 19.84 -11.55 26.17
N PHE A 553 19.09 -12.65 26.05
CA PHE A 553 17.63 -12.61 26.18
C PHE A 553 17.16 -12.32 27.62
N ASP A 554 17.78 -12.89 28.64
CA ASP A 554 17.43 -12.65 30.04
C ASP A 554 17.56 -11.16 30.39
N ILE A 555 18.64 -10.50 29.94
CA ILE A 555 18.85 -9.07 30.16
C ILE A 555 17.90 -8.23 29.31
N ALA A 556 17.73 -8.55 28.02
CA ALA A 556 16.79 -7.85 27.13
C ALA A 556 15.36 -7.83 27.68
N ALA A 557 14.95 -8.91 28.36
CA ALA A 557 13.60 -9.05 28.89
C ALA A 557 13.23 -8.06 30.02
N SER A 558 14.22 -7.37 30.58
CA SER A 558 13.99 -6.32 31.57
C SER A 558 13.21 -5.13 30.98
N SER A 559 13.38 -4.84 29.68
CA SER A 559 12.65 -3.78 28.97
C SER A 559 11.29 -4.26 28.46
N ALA A 560 10.24 -3.45 28.63
CA ALA A 560 8.90 -3.77 28.12
C ALA A 560 8.88 -4.00 26.59
N ASP A 561 9.73 -3.30 25.84
CA ASP A 561 9.78 -3.36 24.38
C ASP A 561 10.28 -4.72 23.85
N PHE A 562 11.15 -5.39 24.61
CA PHE A 562 11.77 -6.67 24.22
C PHE A 562 11.37 -7.84 25.13
N ARG A 563 10.65 -7.60 26.24
CA ARG A 563 10.25 -8.62 27.22
C ARG A 563 9.53 -9.80 26.59
N SER A 564 8.45 -9.52 25.87
CA SER A 564 7.66 -10.56 25.21
C SER A 564 8.53 -11.35 24.24
N ALA A 565 9.36 -10.65 23.44
CA ALA A 565 10.18 -11.27 22.42
C ALA A 565 11.29 -12.15 23.00
N ALA A 566 12.06 -11.63 23.95
CA ALA A 566 13.13 -12.35 24.61
C ALA A 566 12.62 -13.58 25.36
N TYR A 567 11.51 -13.49 26.09
CA TYR A 567 10.89 -14.66 26.72
C TYR A 567 10.35 -15.68 25.72
N THR A 568 9.89 -15.23 24.54
CA THR A 568 9.51 -16.14 23.45
C THR A 568 10.72 -16.95 22.99
N ASP A 569 11.83 -16.30 22.68
CA ASP A 569 13.04 -16.99 22.20
C ASP A 569 13.66 -17.89 23.29
N LEU A 570 13.67 -17.46 24.56
CA LEU A 570 14.06 -18.31 25.69
C LEU A 570 13.19 -19.56 25.80
N SER A 571 11.86 -19.44 25.63
CA SER A 571 10.97 -20.60 25.68
C SER A 571 11.29 -21.63 24.58
N LYS A 572 11.63 -21.16 23.38
CA LYS A 572 12.04 -22.01 22.24
C LYS A 572 13.39 -22.67 22.50
N ILE A 573 14.35 -21.97 23.11
CA ILE A 573 15.65 -22.53 23.49
C ILE A 573 15.47 -23.65 24.53
N TYR A 574 14.76 -23.39 25.63
CA TYR A 574 14.52 -24.39 26.67
C TYR A 574 13.71 -25.58 26.15
N PHE A 575 12.78 -25.35 25.21
CA PHE A 575 12.09 -26.44 24.51
C PHE A 575 13.10 -27.34 23.80
N SER A 576 13.99 -26.76 22.99
CA SER A 576 14.98 -27.50 22.20
C SER A 576 16.04 -28.22 23.06
N GLU A 577 16.30 -27.74 24.27
CA GLU A 577 17.13 -28.43 25.28
C GLU A 577 16.39 -29.52 26.07
N ASN A 578 15.09 -29.72 25.77
CA ASN A 578 14.21 -30.66 26.47
C ASN A 578 13.94 -30.31 27.95
N ASP A 579 14.14 -29.06 28.37
CA ASP A 579 13.69 -28.54 29.67
C ASP A 579 12.27 -27.99 29.56
N GLN A 580 11.29 -28.90 29.63
CA GLN A 580 9.88 -28.55 29.49
C GLN A 580 9.39 -27.59 30.58
N SER A 581 9.94 -27.68 31.80
CA SER A 581 9.47 -26.83 32.91
C SER A 581 9.85 -25.38 32.66
N LYS A 582 11.09 -25.13 32.26
CA LYS A 582 11.54 -23.78 31.89
C LYS A 582 10.89 -23.29 30.61
N ALA A 583 10.68 -24.17 29.62
CA ALA A 583 10.00 -23.79 28.39
C ALA A 583 8.56 -23.27 28.66
N ILE A 584 7.79 -23.95 29.51
CA ILE A 584 6.46 -23.49 29.94
C ILE A 584 6.56 -22.17 30.70
N GLU A 585 7.47 -22.06 31.68
CA GLU A 585 7.66 -20.85 32.48
C GLU A 585 7.90 -19.61 31.60
N TYR A 586 8.83 -19.71 30.65
CA TYR A 586 9.18 -18.60 29.77
C TYR A 586 8.10 -18.34 28.71
N ALA A 587 7.42 -19.37 28.20
CA ALA A 587 6.28 -19.18 27.30
C ALA A 587 5.13 -18.44 28.00
N GLU A 588 4.82 -18.77 29.26
CA GLU A 588 3.82 -18.02 30.06
C GLU A 588 4.28 -16.59 30.35
N LYS A 589 5.57 -16.39 30.68
CA LYS A 589 6.14 -15.04 30.87
C LYS A 589 6.06 -14.19 29.60
N SER A 590 6.19 -14.78 28.41
CA SER A 590 6.07 -14.07 27.14
C SER A 590 4.68 -13.45 26.93
N LEU A 591 3.67 -13.94 27.65
CA LEU A 591 2.29 -13.44 27.59
C LEU A 591 2.06 -12.22 28.51
N LEU A 592 3.02 -11.90 29.40
CA LEU A 592 2.93 -10.75 30.29
C LEU A 592 3.07 -9.46 29.47
N ASN A 593 1.98 -8.68 29.38
CA ASN A 593 1.80 -7.49 28.52
C ASN A 593 1.75 -7.78 27.02
N ASN A 594 1.62 -9.05 26.63
CA ASN A 594 1.33 -9.48 25.27
C ASN A 594 0.53 -10.80 25.29
N GLN A 595 -0.67 -10.75 25.87
CA GLN A 595 -1.46 -11.96 26.18
C GLN A 595 -1.83 -12.82 24.96
N TYR A 596 -1.69 -12.26 23.76
CA TYR A 596 -1.97 -12.86 22.46
C TYR A 596 -0.70 -12.99 21.60
N ASN A 597 0.48 -13.06 22.23
CA ASN A 597 1.69 -13.52 21.58
C ASN A 597 1.46 -14.96 21.07
N LEU A 598 1.21 -15.11 19.77
CA LEU A 598 0.85 -16.41 19.20
C LEU A 598 2.00 -17.42 19.33
N GLU A 599 3.25 -16.97 19.24
CA GLU A 599 4.41 -17.84 19.34
C GLU A 599 4.53 -18.47 20.74
N GLY A 600 4.34 -17.70 21.80
CA GLY A 600 4.29 -18.21 23.17
C GLY A 600 3.13 -19.19 23.40
N LEU A 601 1.94 -18.87 22.86
CA LEU A 601 0.77 -19.76 22.93
C LEU A 601 1.01 -21.06 22.15
N GLN A 602 1.62 -20.99 20.97
CA GLN A 602 1.97 -22.15 20.15
C GLN A 602 2.92 -23.09 20.90
N VAL A 603 3.97 -22.55 21.53
CA VAL A 603 4.92 -23.34 22.35
C VAL A 603 4.19 -24.06 23.49
N LEU A 604 3.28 -23.37 24.20
CA LEU A 604 2.47 -23.99 25.27
C LEU A 604 1.57 -25.11 24.76
N ALA A 605 0.89 -24.91 23.62
CA ALA A 605 0.02 -25.93 23.03
C ALA A 605 0.79 -27.22 22.71
N VAL A 606 1.97 -27.08 22.08
CA VAL A 606 2.83 -28.23 21.78
C VAL A 606 3.31 -28.90 23.06
N LEU A 607 3.83 -28.16 24.04
CA LEU A 607 4.31 -28.72 25.31
C LEU A 607 3.22 -29.52 26.03
N TYR A 608 2.00 -28.98 26.12
CA TYR A 608 0.89 -29.69 26.76
C TYR A 608 0.43 -30.91 25.98
N ARG A 609 0.44 -30.88 24.64
CA ARG A 609 0.19 -32.09 23.83
C ARG A 609 1.23 -33.17 24.13
N LEU A 610 2.52 -32.81 24.17
CA LEU A 610 3.61 -33.76 24.42
C LEU A 610 3.59 -34.35 25.84
N GLN A 611 3.04 -33.61 26.80
CA GLN A 611 2.75 -34.10 28.14
C GLN A 611 1.50 -34.99 28.22
N ASN A 612 0.82 -35.24 27.09
CA ASN A 612 -0.49 -35.90 27.02
C ASN A 612 -1.58 -35.18 27.83
N ASN A 613 -1.43 -33.87 28.05
CA ASN A 613 -2.42 -33.04 28.71
C ASN A 613 -3.34 -32.37 27.68
N SER A 614 -4.19 -33.17 27.06
CA SER A 614 -5.09 -32.71 25.99
C SER A 614 -6.07 -31.62 26.44
N ALA A 615 -6.43 -31.57 27.73
CA ALA A 615 -7.29 -30.53 28.27
C ALA A 615 -6.62 -29.15 28.19
N LYS A 616 -5.40 -29.02 28.71
CA LYS A 616 -4.64 -27.77 28.64
C LYS A 616 -4.23 -27.42 27.21
N ALA A 617 -3.86 -28.41 26.40
CA ALA A 617 -3.56 -28.16 24.98
C ALA A 617 -4.77 -27.51 24.28
N ASN A 618 -5.97 -28.09 24.43
CA ASN A 618 -7.19 -27.53 23.85
C ASN A 618 -7.58 -26.16 24.42
N GLU A 619 -7.32 -25.91 25.70
CA GLU A 619 -7.52 -24.58 26.31
C GLU A 619 -6.69 -23.51 25.58
N ILE A 620 -5.40 -23.77 25.37
CA ILE A 620 -4.50 -22.85 24.65
C ILE A 620 -4.90 -22.70 23.18
N LEU A 621 -5.24 -23.80 22.51
CA LEU A 621 -5.72 -23.76 21.12
C LEU A 621 -7.02 -22.95 20.97
N ASN A 622 -7.92 -23.00 21.96
CA ASN A 622 -9.13 -22.18 21.98
C ASN A 622 -8.83 -20.70 22.25
N LYS A 623 -7.82 -20.40 23.06
CA LYS A 623 -7.34 -19.03 23.27
C LYS A 623 -6.79 -18.43 21.97
N ILE A 624 -6.01 -19.18 21.20
CA ILE A 624 -5.54 -18.78 19.86
C ILE A 624 -6.75 -18.51 18.95
N ASN A 625 -7.67 -19.47 18.83
CA ASN A 625 -8.85 -19.35 17.97
C ASN A 625 -9.79 -18.18 18.32
N THR A 626 -9.74 -17.66 19.55
CA THR A 626 -10.58 -16.53 19.97
C THR A 626 -10.19 -15.23 19.23
N VAL A 627 -8.90 -15.05 18.94
CA VAL A 627 -8.38 -13.87 18.22
C VAL A 627 -8.00 -14.17 16.77
N ASP A 628 -7.68 -15.43 16.47
CA ASP A 628 -7.36 -15.92 15.13
C ASP A 628 -8.16 -17.21 14.80
N PRO A 629 -9.42 -17.08 14.34
CA PRO A 629 -10.23 -18.23 13.91
C PRO A 629 -9.72 -18.93 12.63
N LEU A 630 -8.69 -18.40 11.98
CA LEU A 630 -8.04 -18.95 10.79
C LEU A 630 -6.59 -19.35 11.08
N ASN A 631 -6.32 -19.73 12.34
CA ASN A 631 -4.99 -20.10 12.77
C ASN A 631 -4.68 -21.53 12.31
N HIS A 632 -3.94 -21.63 11.21
CA HIS A 632 -3.56 -22.91 10.61
C HIS A 632 -2.71 -23.79 11.53
N PHE A 633 -1.92 -23.21 12.45
CA PHE A 633 -1.23 -23.99 13.48
C PHE A 633 -2.22 -24.67 14.42
N ALA A 634 -3.25 -23.96 14.90
CA ALA A 634 -4.19 -24.51 15.85
C ALA A 634 -5.00 -25.66 15.25
N ASP A 635 -5.37 -25.57 13.98
CA ASP A 635 -6.08 -26.64 13.28
C ASP A 635 -5.17 -27.84 12.98
N PHE A 636 -3.88 -27.61 12.70
CA PHE A 636 -2.92 -28.69 12.57
C PHE A 636 -2.67 -29.40 13.91
N GLU A 637 -2.54 -28.68 15.02
CA GLU A 637 -2.42 -29.29 16.37
C GLU A 637 -3.67 -30.09 16.76
N ARG A 638 -4.88 -29.61 16.40
CA ARG A 638 -6.12 -30.41 16.54
C ARG A 638 -6.07 -31.68 15.71
N PHE A 639 -5.57 -31.60 14.47
CA PHE A 639 -5.35 -32.79 13.65
C PHE A 639 -4.33 -33.75 14.28
N LEU A 640 -3.27 -33.28 14.95
CA LEU A 640 -2.34 -34.15 15.66
C LEU A 640 -2.96 -34.83 16.89
N LEU A 641 -3.85 -34.14 17.61
CA LEU A 641 -4.56 -34.69 18.78
C LEU A 641 -5.64 -35.71 18.41
N ASP A 642 -6.41 -35.44 17.36
CA ASP A 642 -7.54 -36.28 16.92
C ASP A 642 -7.11 -37.37 15.91
N ASN A 643 -6.15 -37.05 15.03
CA ASN A 643 -5.58 -37.93 14.01
C ASN A 643 -6.64 -38.57 13.09
N SER A 644 -7.71 -37.85 12.77
CA SER A 644 -8.77 -38.28 11.86
C SER A 644 -8.65 -37.63 10.48
N GLU A 645 -9.24 -38.27 9.46
CA GLU A 645 -9.30 -37.67 8.12
C GLU A 645 -10.16 -36.39 8.13
N ALA A 646 -11.15 -36.29 9.03
CA ALA A 646 -12.00 -35.11 9.16
C ALA A 646 -11.23 -33.88 9.65
N SER A 647 -10.40 -34.01 10.70
CA SER A 647 -9.55 -32.90 11.18
C SER A 647 -8.45 -32.54 10.18
N LYS A 648 -7.88 -33.53 9.47
CA LYS A 648 -6.96 -33.28 8.34
C LYS A 648 -7.62 -32.49 7.21
N GLN A 649 -8.83 -32.87 6.82
CA GLN A 649 -9.58 -32.18 5.77
C GLN A 649 -9.96 -30.77 6.22
N HIS A 650 -10.35 -30.59 7.49
CA HIS A 650 -10.65 -29.28 8.06
C HIS A 650 -9.45 -28.33 7.91
N PHE A 651 -8.29 -28.71 8.44
CA PHE A 651 -7.03 -27.96 8.34
C PHE A 651 -6.67 -27.62 6.88
N THR A 652 -6.60 -28.62 6.00
CA THR A 652 -6.15 -28.40 4.63
C THR A 652 -7.14 -27.57 3.79
N SER A 653 -8.46 -27.68 4.06
CA SER A 653 -9.49 -26.96 3.32
C SER A 653 -9.58 -25.45 3.64
N LEU A 654 -8.96 -24.99 4.72
CA LEU A 654 -8.93 -23.58 5.12
C LEU A 654 -7.79 -22.80 4.45
N ILE A 655 -6.78 -23.50 3.92
CA ILE A 655 -5.66 -22.91 3.20
C ILE A 655 -6.04 -22.80 1.71
N ARG A 656 -6.53 -21.62 1.31
CA ARG A 656 -7.09 -21.30 -0.02
C ARG A 656 -6.39 -20.12 -0.69
N ASN A 657 -5.49 -19.46 0.01
CA ASN A 657 -4.70 -18.36 -0.52
C ASN A 657 -3.88 -18.77 -1.76
N GLU A 658 -3.46 -17.78 -2.54
CA GLU A 658 -2.77 -17.99 -3.83
C GLU A 658 -1.48 -18.83 -3.75
N MET A 659 -0.76 -18.74 -2.62
CA MET A 659 0.54 -19.40 -2.42
C MET A 659 0.49 -20.33 -1.19
N PRO A 660 -0.33 -21.39 -1.22
CA PRO A 660 -0.62 -22.22 -0.06
C PRO A 660 0.64 -22.89 0.50
N GLU A 661 1.61 -23.22 -0.36
CA GLU A 661 2.91 -23.79 0.04
C GLU A 661 3.65 -22.89 1.03
N GLN A 662 3.46 -21.57 0.97
CA GLN A 662 4.10 -20.63 1.89
C GLN A 662 3.53 -20.74 3.31
N THR A 663 2.24 -21.09 3.43
CA THR A 663 1.60 -21.38 4.72
C THR A 663 2.18 -22.66 5.34
N PHE A 664 2.32 -23.71 4.54
CA PHE A 664 2.94 -24.96 4.98
C PHE A 664 4.43 -24.79 5.32
N LEU A 665 5.16 -23.96 4.57
CA LEU A 665 6.56 -23.63 4.87
C LEU A 665 6.69 -22.93 6.21
N GLU A 666 5.88 -21.90 6.47
CA GLU A 666 5.92 -21.18 7.75
C GLU A 666 5.67 -22.13 8.93
N LEU A 667 4.64 -22.98 8.83
CA LEU A 667 4.29 -23.94 9.87
C LEU A 667 5.34 -25.05 10.05
N GLY A 668 5.81 -25.66 8.97
CA GLY A 668 6.76 -26.78 9.04
C GLY A 668 8.15 -26.35 9.52
N ILE A 669 8.62 -25.18 9.08
CA ILE A 669 9.89 -24.60 9.55
C ILE A 669 9.79 -24.27 11.05
N TRP A 670 8.64 -23.76 11.50
CA TRP A 670 8.41 -23.49 12.92
C TRP A 670 8.57 -24.74 13.79
N TYR A 671 7.97 -25.88 13.40
CA TYR A 671 8.18 -27.15 14.11
C TYR A 671 9.64 -27.59 14.07
N GLN A 672 10.31 -27.45 12.92
CA GLN A 672 11.72 -27.82 12.80
C GLN A 672 12.60 -27.02 13.78
N HIS A 673 12.34 -25.72 13.97
CA HIS A 673 13.10 -24.89 14.91
C HIS A 673 12.97 -25.35 16.37
N LEU A 674 11.88 -26.03 16.72
CA LEU A 674 11.68 -26.66 18.04
C LEU A 674 12.23 -28.11 18.12
N GLY A 675 12.98 -28.55 17.11
CA GLY A 675 13.47 -29.93 17.01
C GLY A 675 12.38 -30.97 16.69
N ARG A 676 11.19 -30.54 16.28
CA ARG A 676 10.03 -31.40 15.98
C ARG A 676 10.03 -31.89 14.54
N LYS A 677 11.02 -32.73 14.22
CA LYS A 677 11.24 -33.26 12.86
C LYS A 677 10.02 -34.00 12.30
N ASP A 678 9.36 -34.84 13.10
CA ASP A 678 8.25 -35.67 12.63
C ASP A 678 7.01 -34.81 12.32
N GLU A 679 6.70 -33.83 13.16
CA GLU A 679 5.65 -32.85 12.87
C GLU A 679 5.97 -32.02 11.62
N ALA A 680 7.20 -31.53 11.47
CA ALA A 680 7.62 -30.78 10.28
C ALA A 680 7.46 -31.61 8.99
N LEU A 681 7.89 -32.88 9.00
CA LEU A 681 7.71 -33.80 7.88
C LEU A 681 6.22 -34.06 7.60
N LYS A 682 5.39 -34.16 8.64
CA LYS A 682 3.94 -34.34 8.49
C LYS A 682 3.31 -33.12 7.81
N VAL A 683 3.65 -31.90 8.22
CA VAL A 683 3.20 -30.66 7.55
C VAL A 683 3.61 -30.65 6.08
N PHE A 684 4.90 -30.87 5.79
CA PHE A 684 5.39 -30.86 4.41
C PHE A 684 4.82 -31.98 3.54
N SER A 685 4.38 -33.10 4.13
CA SER A 685 3.72 -34.19 3.40
C SER A 685 2.29 -33.84 2.96
N LEU A 686 1.66 -32.86 3.61
CA LEU A 686 0.32 -32.36 3.26
C LEU A 686 0.36 -31.22 2.24
N ALA A 687 1.52 -30.57 2.09
CA ALA A 687 1.71 -29.46 1.16
C ALA A 687 1.73 -29.92 -0.30
N VAL A 688 1.25 -29.05 -1.19
CA VAL A 688 1.52 -29.18 -2.63
C VAL A 688 3.04 -29.10 -2.83
N PRO A 689 3.66 -30.02 -3.59
CA PRO A 689 5.10 -29.96 -3.84
C PRO A 689 5.51 -28.64 -4.50
N SER A 690 6.48 -27.97 -3.88
CA SER A 690 7.16 -26.78 -4.40
C SER A 690 8.67 -26.92 -4.17
N ALA A 691 9.48 -26.02 -4.75
CA ALA A 691 10.93 -26.08 -4.62
C ALA A 691 11.38 -26.14 -3.15
N GLU A 692 10.94 -25.21 -2.32
CA GLU A 692 11.32 -25.15 -0.91
C GLU A 692 10.79 -26.35 -0.11
N ILE A 693 9.54 -26.78 -0.35
CA ILE A 693 8.98 -27.97 0.33
C ILE A 693 9.83 -29.21 0.06
N LEU A 694 10.28 -29.39 -1.20
CA LEU A 694 11.12 -30.52 -1.58
C LEU A 694 12.53 -30.43 -0.98
N TYR A 695 13.11 -29.23 -0.89
CA TYR A 695 14.38 -29.01 -0.20
C TYR A 695 14.29 -29.37 1.28
N TRP A 696 13.27 -28.87 1.97
CA TRP A 696 13.06 -29.15 3.39
C TRP A 696 12.84 -30.63 3.65
N ARG A 697 12.03 -31.31 2.84
CA ARG A 697 11.84 -32.76 2.96
C ARG A 697 13.12 -33.55 2.73
N ALA A 698 13.86 -33.25 1.67
CA ALA A 698 15.13 -33.92 1.38
C ALA A 698 16.15 -33.74 2.52
N PHE A 699 16.25 -32.51 3.05
CA PHE A 699 17.10 -32.18 4.20
C PHE A 699 16.70 -32.98 5.45
N LEU A 700 15.42 -32.98 5.81
CA LEU A 700 14.93 -33.69 6.99
C LEU A 700 15.01 -35.21 6.85
N GLU A 701 14.75 -35.76 5.67
CA GLU A 701 14.82 -37.20 5.39
C GLU A 701 16.26 -37.71 5.17
N GLY A 702 17.24 -36.81 4.97
CA GLY A 702 18.63 -37.17 4.65
C GLY A 702 18.77 -37.80 3.26
N LYS A 703 17.97 -37.35 2.29
CA LYS A 703 17.91 -37.90 0.92
C LYS A 703 18.33 -36.87 -0.12
N SER A 704 18.57 -37.33 -1.34
CA SER A 704 18.74 -36.44 -2.48
C SER A 704 17.45 -35.71 -2.83
N VAL A 705 17.56 -34.49 -3.36
CA VAL A 705 16.41 -33.69 -3.76
C VAL A 705 15.78 -34.25 -5.05
N ASP A 706 14.48 -34.49 -5.03
CA ASP A 706 13.71 -34.77 -6.24
C ASP A 706 13.45 -33.45 -7.00
N LEU A 707 14.10 -33.30 -8.16
CA LEU A 707 13.99 -32.10 -9.00
C LEU A 707 12.79 -32.14 -9.94
N SER A 708 12.09 -33.28 -10.10
CA SER A 708 11.09 -33.49 -11.14
C SER A 708 9.87 -32.56 -11.05
N LYS A 709 9.66 -31.97 -9.87
CA LYS A 709 8.54 -31.06 -9.55
C LYS A 709 8.99 -29.62 -9.28
N ILE A 710 10.27 -29.29 -9.48
CA ILE A 710 10.80 -27.95 -9.25
C ILE A 710 10.62 -27.10 -10.51
N GLN A 711 9.97 -25.94 -10.37
CA GLN A 711 9.79 -24.97 -11.45
C GLN A 711 10.48 -23.65 -11.09
N PRO A 712 11.75 -23.44 -11.50
CA PRO A 712 12.54 -22.29 -11.05
C PRO A 712 11.95 -20.93 -11.46
N GLY A 713 11.41 -20.80 -12.67
CA GLY A 713 10.80 -19.56 -13.18
C GLY A 713 9.56 -19.05 -12.43
N ILE A 714 9.03 -19.81 -11.46
CA ILE A 714 7.94 -19.39 -10.57
C ILE A 714 8.24 -19.67 -9.08
N SER A 715 9.48 -20.05 -8.74
CA SER A 715 9.91 -20.36 -7.37
C SER A 715 10.82 -19.27 -6.83
N PHE A 716 10.32 -18.41 -5.94
CA PHE A 716 11.04 -17.23 -5.44
C PHE A 716 11.36 -17.34 -3.93
N PRO A 717 12.33 -18.20 -3.54
CA PRO A 717 12.66 -18.43 -2.13
C PRO A 717 13.40 -17.24 -1.52
N PHE A 718 13.06 -16.90 -0.28
CA PHE A 718 13.55 -15.68 0.40
C PHE A 718 13.91 -15.89 1.88
N ARG A 719 13.65 -17.09 2.42
CA ARG A 719 13.83 -17.43 3.84
C ARG A 719 15.29 -17.70 4.17
N ARG A 720 15.78 -17.15 5.29
CA ARG A 720 17.13 -17.46 5.81
C ARG A 720 17.25 -18.94 6.18
N GLU A 721 16.16 -19.52 6.66
CA GLU A 721 16.05 -20.90 7.08
C GLU A 721 16.27 -21.84 5.88
N THR A 722 15.68 -21.49 4.73
CA THR A 722 15.88 -22.20 3.46
C THR A 722 17.33 -22.08 2.97
N ALA A 723 17.99 -20.92 3.12
CA ALA A 723 19.39 -20.76 2.73
C ALA A 723 20.30 -21.74 3.48
N ILE A 724 20.15 -21.84 4.81
CA ILE A 724 20.95 -22.72 5.67
C ILE A 724 20.84 -24.19 5.23
N ILE A 725 19.65 -24.67 4.86
CA ILE A 725 19.50 -26.06 4.41
C ILE A 725 20.05 -26.27 3.00
N LEU A 726 19.95 -25.27 2.11
CA LEU A 726 20.51 -25.35 0.76
C LEU A 726 22.03 -25.46 0.80
N GLU A 727 22.70 -24.71 1.67
CA GLU A 727 24.15 -24.83 1.88
C GLU A 727 24.57 -26.25 2.28
N LYS A 728 23.74 -26.95 3.06
CA LYS A 728 23.98 -28.34 3.48
C LYS A 728 23.66 -29.36 2.39
N LEU A 729 22.67 -29.09 1.54
CA LEU A 729 22.23 -30.00 0.48
C LEU A 729 23.13 -29.93 -0.77
N ILE A 730 23.61 -28.74 -1.15
CA ILE A 730 24.37 -28.52 -2.39
C ILE A 730 25.61 -29.45 -2.52
N PRO A 731 26.43 -29.69 -1.47
CA PRO A 731 27.61 -30.56 -1.57
C PRO A 731 27.29 -32.00 -2.00
N THR A 732 26.10 -32.51 -1.66
CA THR A 732 25.66 -33.87 -2.01
C THR A 732 24.63 -33.90 -3.14
N ASN A 733 24.16 -32.72 -3.59
CA ASN A 733 23.17 -32.52 -4.64
C ASN A 733 23.62 -31.37 -5.56
N ASP A 734 24.70 -31.57 -6.33
CA ASP A 734 25.29 -30.53 -7.19
C ASP A 734 24.42 -30.21 -8.43
N GLN A 735 23.34 -29.47 -8.20
CA GLN A 735 22.30 -29.17 -9.17
C GLN A 735 22.10 -27.66 -9.24
N TRP A 736 21.93 -27.13 -10.45
CA TRP A 736 21.91 -25.68 -10.67
C TRP A 736 20.71 -25.00 -10.01
N GLN A 737 19.58 -25.72 -9.82
CA GLN A 737 18.37 -25.20 -9.19
C GLN A 737 18.62 -24.81 -7.73
N LEU A 738 19.33 -25.64 -6.97
CA LEU A 738 19.64 -25.37 -5.56
C LEU A 738 20.56 -24.15 -5.43
N LYS A 739 21.59 -24.08 -6.28
CA LYS A 739 22.52 -22.93 -6.32
C LYS A 739 21.82 -21.65 -6.73
N TYR A 740 20.95 -21.71 -7.74
CA TYR A 740 20.17 -20.58 -8.21
C TYR A 740 19.23 -20.05 -7.11
N HIS A 741 18.47 -20.94 -6.47
CA HIS A 741 17.58 -20.57 -5.38
C HIS A 741 18.32 -20.02 -4.15
N LEU A 742 19.48 -20.58 -3.80
CA LEU A 742 20.35 -19.98 -2.78
C LEU A 742 20.82 -18.58 -3.21
N ALA A 743 21.19 -18.40 -4.48
CA ALA A 743 21.63 -17.12 -5.02
C ALA A 743 20.53 -16.04 -4.96
N LEU A 744 19.25 -16.41 -5.18
CA LEU A 744 18.12 -15.50 -5.04
C LEU A 744 17.94 -15.04 -3.59
N ILE A 745 18.10 -15.95 -2.62
CA ILE A 745 18.04 -15.61 -1.19
C ILE A 745 19.20 -14.67 -0.85
N GLU A 746 20.44 -15.02 -1.21
CA GLU A 746 21.63 -14.19 -0.97
C GLU A 746 21.49 -12.79 -1.59
N TRP A 747 20.94 -12.69 -2.80
CA TRP A 747 20.65 -11.41 -3.44
C TRP A 747 19.62 -10.61 -2.63
N ASN A 748 18.50 -11.22 -2.23
CA ASN A 748 17.50 -10.54 -1.40
C ASN A 748 18.05 -10.09 -0.03
N ARG A 749 19.10 -10.77 0.47
CA ARG A 749 19.83 -10.43 1.70
C ARG A 749 21.02 -9.51 1.47
N ASP A 750 21.08 -8.82 0.34
CA ASP A 750 22.11 -7.83 0.00
C ASP A 750 23.54 -8.41 -0.09
N ASN A 751 23.68 -9.74 -0.22
CA ASN A 751 24.95 -10.43 -0.44
C ASN A 751 25.21 -10.66 -1.94
N LEU A 752 25.37 -9.56 -2.67
CA LEU A 752 25.53 -9.58 -4.13
C LEU A 752 26.76 -10.38 -4.59
N SER A 753 27.82 -10.41 -3.78
CA SER A 753 29.04 -11.16 -4.10
C SER A 753 28.74 -12.66 -4.14
N LYS A 754 28.09 -13.19 -3.09
CA LYS A 754 27.74 -14.61 -3.02
C LYS A 754 26.71 -14.99 -4.07
N ALA A 755 25.72 -14.12 -4.31
CA ALA A 755 24.75 -14.33 -5.38
C ALA A 755 25.45 -14.45 -6.75
N LYS A 756 26.34 -13.52 -7.09
CA LYS A 756 27.11 -13.56 -8.36
C LYS A 756 27.98 -14.82 -8.48
N GLU A 757 28.62 -15.25 -7.38
CA GLU A 757 29.39 -16.49 -7.33
C GLU A 757 28.50 -17.70 -7.69
N LEU A 758 27.35 -17.85 -7.03
CA LEU A 758 26.42 -18.97 -7.25
C LEU A 758 25.82 -18.97 -8.66
N PHE A 759 25.43 -17.81 -9.20
CA PHE A 759 24.98 -17.68 -10.59
C PHE A 759 26.07 -18.06 -11.60
N THR A 760 27.33 -17.80 -11.28
CA THR A 760 28.47 -18.19 -12.12
C THR A 760 28.68 -19.70 -12.08
N GLN A 761 28.55 -20.33 -10.91
CA GLN A 761 28.65 -21.79 -10.74
C GLN A 761 27.54 -22.57 -11.48
N CYS A 762 26.38 -21.97 -11.74
CA CYS A 762 25.34 -22.58 -12.57
C CYS A 762 25.79 -22.77 -14.03
N GLY A 763 26.75 -21.96 -14.51
CA GLY A 763 27.26 -22.03 -15.89
C GLY A 763 26.16 -21.82 -16.94
N THR A 764 26.14 -22.68 -17.97
CA THR A 764 25.12 -22.73 -19.03
C THR A 764 24.15 -23.92 -18.88
N LYS A 765 24.20 -24.62 -17.73
CA LYS A 765 23.31 -25.76 -17.43
C LYS A 765 21.82 -25.38 -17.36
N PRO A 766 21.42 -24.18 -16.89
CA PRO A 766 20.01 -23.83 -16.77
C PRO A 766 19.30 -23.81 -18.13
N ASN A 767 18.14 -24.48 -18.17
CA ASN A 767 17.21 -24.52 -19.30
C ASN A 767 15.93 -23.73 -18.97
N ASP A 768 16.10 -22.55 -18.38
CA ASP A 768 15.03 -21.65 -17.99
C ASP A 768 15.40 -20.24 -18.47
N PRO A 769 14.62 -19.60 -19.36
CA PRO A 769 14.94 -18.25 -19.83
C PRO A 769 14.91 -17.21 -18.70
N ALA A 770 14.09 -17.41 -17.67
CA ALA A 770 13.98 -16.48 -16.54
C ALA A 770 15.27 -16.43 -15.70
N PHE A 771 15.98 -17.56 -15.59
CA PHE A 771 17.32 -17.61 -14.98
C PHE A 771 18.26 -16.61 -15.65
N TYR A 772 18.28 -16.56 -16.99
CA TYR A 772 19.16 -15.67 -17.73
C TYR A 772 18.69 -14.22 -17.70
N GLY A 773 17.37 -13.98 -17.61
CA GLY A 773 16.82 -12.65 -17.30
C GLY A 773 17.27 -12.14 -15.93
N ALA A 774 17.19 -12.99 -14.90
CA ALA A 774 17.66 -12.67 -13.55
C ALA A 774 19.19 -12.44 -13.52
N LYS A 775 19.96 -13.27 -14.22
CA LYS A 775 21.40 -13.11 -14.36
C LYS A 775 21.76 -11.79 -15.03
N ALA A 776 21.07 -11.40 -16.10
CA ALA A 776 21.27 -10.10 -16.73
C ALA A 776 21.03 -8.94 -15.73
N SER A 777 19.99 -9.03 -14.90
CA SER A 777 19.71 -8.00 -13.89
C SER A 777 20.78 -7.94 -12.79
N LEU A 778 21.22 -9.09 -12.26
CA LEU A 778 22.25 -9.16 -11.22
C LEU A 778 23.63 -8.65 -11.70
N PHE A 779 23.94 -8.87 -12.97
CA PHE A 779 25.21 -8.48 -13.61
C PHE A 779 25.08 -7.20 -14.46
N LYS A 780 24.13 -6.31 -14.14
CA LYS A 780 23.86 -5.07 -14.90
C LYS A 780 25.10 -4.20 -15.18
N ASP A 781 26.14 -4.31 -14.35
CA ASP A 781 27.40 -3.57 -14.50
C ASP A 781 28.36 -4.19 -15.54
N ASP A 782 28.12 -5.42 -16.02
CA ASP A 782 28.91 -6.11 -17.04
C ASP A 782 28.09 -6.33 -18.32
N SER A 783 28.27 -5.42 -19.28
CA SER A 783 27.53 -5.45 -20.55
C SER A 783 27.72 -6.75 -21.36
N ASN A 784 28.88 -7.42 -21.26
CA ASN A 784 29.12 -8.65 -22.01
C ASN A 784 28.29 -9.79 -21.45
N VAL A 785 28.24 -9.91 -20.11
CA VAL A 785 27.42 -10.90 -19.42
C VAL A 785 25.93 -10.65 -19.65
N VAL A 786 25.50 -9.38 -19.60
CA VAL A 786 24.09 -9.00 -19.86
C VAL A 786 23.66 -9.43 -21.26
N ILE A 787 24.40 -9.04 -22.30
CA ILE A 787 24.05 -9.36 -23.69
C ILE A 787 24.04 -10.88 -23.91
N ALA A 788 25.08 -11.59 -23.44
CA ALA A 788 25.16 -13.04 -23.59
C ALA A 788 24.00 -13.75 -22.88
N SER A 789 23.63 -13.29 -21.69
CA SER A 789 22.51 -13.87 -20.93
C SER A 789 21.17 -13.62 -21.64
N LEU A 790 20.88 -12.39 -22.05
CA LEU A 790 19.63 -12.08 -22.74
C LEU A 790 19.52 -12.75 -24.11
N GLN A 791 20.62 -12.89 -24.84
CA GLN A 791 20.63 -13.69 -26.08
C GLN A 791 20.37 -15.17 -25.80
N GLN A 792 20.88 -15.71 -24.70
CA GLN A 792 20.59 -17.09 -24.29
C GLN A 792 19.11 -17.24 -23.87
N ALA A 793 18.54 -16.27 -23.15
CA ALA A 793 17.12 -16.24 -22.83
C ALA A 793 16.26 -16.28 -24.10
N LEU A 794 16.60 -15.45 -25.11
CA LEU A 794 15.91 -15.41 -26.40
C LEU A 794 16.03 -16.69 -27.23
N LYS A 795 17.12 -17.46 -27.06
CA LYS A 795 17.25 -18.79 -27.69
C LYS A 795 16.31 -19.81 -27.04
N LEU A 796 16.08 -19.70 -25.74
CA LEU A 796 15.20 -20.59 -24.98
C LEU A 796 13.72 -20.21 -25.14
N ASP A 797 13.43 -18.91 -25.20
CA ASP A 797 12.10 -18.36 -25.43
C ASP A 797 12.16 -17.13 -26.35
N ASN A 798 11.87 -17.36 -27.62
CA ASN A 798 11.82 -16.31 -28.64
C ASN A 798 10.46 -15.61 -28.76
N GLN A 799 9.45 -16.03 -27.98
CA GLN A 799 8.13 -15.38 -27.92
C GLN A 799 8.03 -14.44 -26.71
N GLY A 800 8.86 -14.63 -25.69
CA GLY A 800 8.94 -13.78 -24.51
C GLY A 800 9.30 -12.33 -24.81
N TRP A 801 8.33 -11.42 -24.66
CA TRP A 801 8.53 -9.98 -24.90
C TRP A 801 9.51 -9.34 -23.91
N ARG A 802 9.56 -9.84 -22.65
CA ARG A 802 10.44 -9.29 -21.60
C ARG A 802 11.92 -9.38 -21.97
N TYR A 803 12.36 -10.48 -22.57
CA TYR A 803 13.77 -10.64 -22.98
C TYR A 803 14.12 -9.74 -24.16
N HIS A 804 13.20 -9.54 -25.11
CA HIS A 804 13.35 -8.57 -26.19
C HIS A 804 13.45 -7.15 -25.65
N LYS A 805 12.55 -6.79 -24.71
CA LYS A 805 12.54 -5.50 -24.04
C LYS A 805 13.86 -5.24 -23.31
N LEU A 806 14.27 -6.15 -22.43
CA LEU A 806 15.51 -6.01 -21.66
C LEU A 806 16.74 -5.87 -22.57
N LEU A 807 16.82 -6.62 -23.67
CA LEU A 807 17.95 -6.53 -24.60
C LEU A 807 17.95 -5.18 -25.35
N ALA A 808 16.79 -4.73 -25.82
CA ALA A 808 16.68 -3.45 -26.49
C ALA A 808 16.97 -2.28 -25.55
N GLU A 809 16.48 -2.32 -24.30
CA GLU A 809 16.77 -1.32 -23.27
C GLU A 809 18.27 -1.29 -22.91
N HIS A 810 18.90 -2.47 -22.82
CA HIS A 810 20.35 -2.55 -22.63
C HIS A 810 21.11 -1.89 -23.78
N TYR A 811 20.74 -2.17 -25.04
CA TYR A 811 21.35 -1.49 -26.19
C TYR A 811 21.11 0.03 -26.20
N ILE A 812 19.95 0.51 -25.72
CA ILE A 812 19.68 1.94 -25.56
C ILE A 812 20.67 2.55 -24.56
N SER A 813 20.88 1.93 -23.39
CA SER A 813 21.83 2.42 -22.37
C SER A 813 23.26 2.52 -22.91
N GLN A 814 23.63 1.61 -23.84
CA GLN A 814 24.94 1.59 -24.52
C GLN A 814 24.99 2.49 -25.76
N LYS A 815 23.95 3.30 -26.02
CA LYS A 815 23.80 4.17 -27.20
C LYS A 815 23.83 3.43 -28.55
N GLN A 816 23.56 2.13 -28.55
CA GLN A 816 23.50 1.27 -29.74
C GLN A 816 22.07 1.25 -30.31
N TYR A 817 21.55 2.42 -30.67
CA TYR A 817 20.14 2.61 -31.03
C TYR A 817 19.69 1.79 -32.24
N ASP A 818 20.55 1.60 -33.25
CA ASP A 818 20.24 0.76 -34.41
C ASP A 818 20.00 -0.70 -34.01
N LYS A 819 20.79 -1.23 -33.06
CA LYS A 819 20.60 -2.58 -32.53
C LYS A 819 19.32 -2.68 -31.71
N ALA A 820 19.02 -1.68 -30.89
CA ALA A 820 17.77 -1.64 -30.12
C ALA A 820 16.55 -1.67 -31.05
N LEU A 821 16.57 -0.87 -32.13
CA LEU A 821 15.51 -0.87 -33.15
C LEU A 821 15.38 -2.23 -33.84
N ALA A 822 16.50 -2.86 -34.20
CA ALA A 822 16.53 -4.18 -34.83
C ALA A 822 15.96 -5.30 -33.94
N ILE A 823 15.89 -5.10 -32.62
CA ILE A 823 15.22 -6.02 -31.68
C ILE A 823 13.73 -5.65 -31.52
N ALA A 824 13.41 -4.38 -31.28
CA ALA A 824 12.06 -3.95 -30.94
C ALA A 824 11.09 -4.01 -32.14
N GLU A 825 11.52 -3.57 -33.32
CA GLU A 825 10.68 -3.47 -34.52
C GLU A 825 10.10 -4.82 -34.99
N PRO A 826 10.91 -5.87 -35.25
CA PRO A 826 10.37 -7.13 -35.76
C PRO A 826 9.50 -7.85 -34.74
N PHE A 827 9.77 -7.67 -33.44
CA PHE A 827 8.91 -8.22 -32.38
C PHE A 827 7.55 -7.53 -32.37
N TYR A 828 7.52 -6.19 -32.25
CA TYR A 828 6.26 -5.45 -32.19
C TYR A 828 5.40 -5.66 -33.45
N LYS A 829 6.00 -5.70 -34.65
CA LYS A 829 5.24 -5.96 -35.90
C LYS A 829 4.55 -7.33 -35.93
N LYS A 830 5.02 -8.30 -35.16
CA LYS A 830 4.38 -9.62 -35.00
C LYS A 830 3.37 -9.66 -33.84
N HIS A 831 3.46 -8.72 -32.90
CA HIS A 831 2.69 -8.65 -31.66
C HIS A 831 2.15 -7.22 -31.43
N THR A 832 1.32 -6.75 -32.35
CA THR A 832 0.89 -5.34 -32.39
C THR A 832 0.00 -4.91 -31.22
N ASP A 833 -0.57 -5.88 -30.51
CA ASP A 833 -1.35 -5.73 -29.27
C ASP A 833 -0.48 -5.51 -28.02
N ASN A 834 0.82 -5.81 -28.08
CA ASN A 834 1.74 -5.56 -26.97
C ASN A 834 2.18 -4.08 -26.96
N TYR A 835 1.36 -3.23 -26.35
CA TYR A 835 1.62 -1.79 -26.27
C TYR A 835 2.91 -1.46 -25.48
N LEU A 836 3.36 -2.30 -24.55
CA LEU A 836 4.63 -2.11 -23.83
C LEU A 836 5.82 -2.16 -24.79
N MET A 837 5.83 -3.13 -25.70
CA MET A 837 6.80 -3.19 -26.80
C MET A 837 6.55 -2.10 -27.85
N GLY A 838 5.29 -1.68 -28.04
CA GLY A 838 4.94 -0.53 -28.88
C GLY A 838 5.59 0.78 -28.39
N ILE A 839 5.49 1.10 -27.10
CA ILE A 839 6.15 2.26 -26.48
C ILE A 839 7.68 2.19 -26.72
N LEU A 840 8.29 1.02 -26.49
CA LEU A 840 9.72 0.81 -26.72
C LEU A 840 10.09 1.00 -28.21
N TYR A 841 9.29 0.46 -29.13
CA TYR A 841 9.50 0.66 -30.56
C TYR A 841 9.45 2.15 -30.93
N GLY A 842 8.44 2.88 -30.46
CA GLY A 842 8.34 4.34 -30.64
C GLY A 842 9.57 5.08 -30.13
N LYS A 843 10.06 4.73 -28.93
CA LYS A 843 11.31 5.27 -28.36
C LYS A 843 12.52 4.97 -29.24
N THR A 844 12.67 3.75 -29.75
CA THR A 844 13.80 3.40 -30.63
C THR A 844 13.76 4.15 -31.97
N LEU A 845 12.58 4.44 -32.52
CA LEU A 845 12.46 5.27 -33.73
C LEU A 845 12.96 6.69 -33.48
N LEU A 846 12.59 7.30 -32.35
CA LEU A 846 13.06 8.63 -31.96
C LEU A 846 14.57 8.71 -31.77
N LEU A 847 15.14 7.74 -31.03
CA LEU A 847 16.58 7.69 -30.79
C LEU A 847 17.40 7.50 -32.09
N ASN A 848 16.82 6.83 -33.09
CA ASN A 848 17.38 6.70 -34.44
C ASN A 848 17.03 7.89 -35.37
N LYS A 849 16.49 8.99 -34.83
CA LYS A 849 16.12 10.22 -35.55
C LYS A 849 15.07 9.99 -36.65
N LYS A 850 14.29 8.91 -36.56
CA LYS A 850 13.20 8.58 -37.50
C LYS A 850 11.90 9.25 -37.07
N TYR A 851 11.91 10.57 -36.90
CA TYR A 851 10.81 11.32 -36.27
C TYR A 851 9.47 11.20 -36.99
N VAL A 852 9.47 11.24 -38.33
CA VAL A 852 8.24 11.08 -39.15
C VAL A 852 7.61 9.69 -38.94
N ALA A 853 8.44 8.65 -38.90
CA ALA A 853 7.97 7.28 -38.66
C ALA A 853 7.47 7.10 -37.23
N ALA A 854 8.16 7.69 -36.25
CA ALA A 854 7.73 7.69 -34.85
C ALA A 854 6.36 8.35 -34.68
N ASP A 855 6.16 9.54 -35.27
CA ASP A 855 4.88 10.27 -35.25
C ASP A 855 3.75 9.45 -35.88
N ALA A 856 3.96 8.95 -37.10
CA ALA A 856 2.96 8.15 -37.81
C ALA A 856 2.55 6.87 -37.05
N PHE A 857 3.49 6.29 -36.31
CA PHE A 857 3.26 5.13 -35.46
C PHE A 857 2.53 5.51 -34.15
N LEU A 858 3.06 6.46 -33.38
CA LEU A 858 2.52 6.88 -32.08
C LEU A 858 1.10 7.44 -32.21
N THR A 859 0.79 8.14 -33.31
CA THR A 859 -0.57 8.63 -33.59
C THR A 859 -1.61 7.50 -33.66
N LYS A 860 -1.19 6.25 -33.94
CA LYS A 860 -2.07 5.08 -34.06
C LYS A 860 -1.92 4.07 -32.93
N LEU A 861 -0.93 4.24 -32.05
CA LEU A 861 -0.69 3.32 -30.95
C LEU A 861 -1.84 3.42 -29.94
N GLU A 862 -2.37 2.27 -29.53
CA GLU A 862 -3.37 2.18 -28.47
C GLU A 862 -2.69 1.67 -27.20
N ILE A 863 -2.73 2.47 -26.14
CA ILE A 863 -2.16 2.16 -24.83
C ILE A 863 -3.32 1.98 -23.85
N LEU A 864 -3.39 0.81 -23.22
CA LEU A 864 -4.25 0.64 -22.05
C LEU A 864 -3.63 1.41 -20.88
N PRO A 865 -4.29 2.43 -20.32
CA PRO A 865 -3.68 3.27 -19.30
C PRO A 865 -3.43 2.50 -17.99
N PHE A 866 -2.35 2.87 -17.32
CA PHE A 866 -1.97 2.44 -15.97
C PHE A 866 -1.61 3.66 -15.12
N GLU A 867 -1.50 3.47 -13.80
CA GLU A 867 -1.31 4.62 -12.89
C GLU A 867 0.00 5.33 -13.20
N GLY A 868 -0.07 6.64 -13.48
CA GLY A 868 1.09 7.45 -13.84
C GLY A 868 1.60 7.27 -15.29
N ALA A 869 0.86 6.58 -16.17
CA ALA A 869 1.25 6.42 -17.57
C ALA A 869 1.34 7.75 -18.32
N THR A 870 2.56 8.21 -18.64
CA THR A 870 2.81 9.44 -19.42
C THR A 870 3.73 9.24 -20.62
N ALA A 871 4.41 8.08 -20.68
CA ALA A 871 5.47 7.80 -21.66
C ALA A 871 4.98 7.91 -23.11
N GLY A 872 3.80 7.39 -23.44
CA GLY A 872 3.24 7.47 -24.81
C GLY A 872 3.12 8.92 -25.29
N ARG A 873 2.59 9.80 -24.44
CA ARG A 873 2.45 11.24 -24.71
C ARG A 873 3.79 11.97 -24.78
N GLN A 874 4.75 11.62 -23.93
CA GLN A 874 6.10 12.20 -23.97
C GLN A 874 6.80 11.86 -25.30
N LEU A 875 6.70 10.61 -25.77
CA LEU A 875 7.26 10.21 -27.06
C LEU A 875 6.56 10.92 -28.22
N TYR A 876 5.23 11.07 -28.17
CA TYR A 876 4.47 11.79 -29.20
C TYR A 876 4.89 13.26 -29.28
N HIS A 877 5.00 13.91 -28.14
CA HIS A 877 5.49 15.29 -28.02
C HIS A 877 6.86 15.48 -28.63
N GLU A 878 7.81 14.61 -28.25
CA GLU A 878 9.17 14.67 -28.75
C GLU A 878 9.20 14.46 -30.27
N ALA A 879 8.42 13.50 -30.80
CA ALA A 879 8.30 13.26 -32.24
C ALA A 879 7.84 14.51 -33.00
N LYS A 880 6.82 15.21 -32.47
CA LYS A 880 6.27 16.42 -33.07
C LYS A 880 7.26 17.59 -32.99
N LEU A 881 7.85 17.86 -31.83
CA LEU A 881 8.77 18.97 -31.67
C LEU A 881 10.09 18.77 -32.42
N MET A 882 10.60 17.55 -32.52
CA MET A 882 11.78 17.27 -33.37
C MET A 882 11.49 17.49 -34.86
N GLN A 883 10.28 17.19 -35.35
CA GLN A 883 9.87 17.54 -36.70
C GLN A 883 9.74 19.06 -36.88
N ALA A 884 9.19 19.77 -35.90
CA ALA A 884 9.15 21.23 -35.91
C ALA A 884 10.56 21.84 -36.03
N VAL A 885 11.51 21.38 -35.22
CA VAL A 885 12.91 21.81 -35.28
C VAL A 885 13.55 21.52 -36.64
N ALA A 886 13.25 20.37 -37.26
CA ALA A 886 13.72 20.05 -38.60
C ALA A 886 13.15 21.01 -39.66
N GLU A 887 11.85 21.31 -39.61
CA GLU A 887 11.21 22.26 -40.53
C GLU A 887 11.67 23.70 -40.32
N MET A 888 11.95 24.11 -39.07
CA MET A 888 12.58 25.41 -38.77
C MET A 888 13.95 25.53 -39.43
N LYS A 889 14.79 24.47 -39.38
CA LYS A 889 16.09 24.44 -40.08
C LYS A 889 15.93 24.52 -41.59
N ASN A 890 14.85 23.96 -42.13
CA ASN A 890 14.47 24.06 -43.54
C ASN A 890 13.74 25.38 -43.89
N LYS A 891 13.62 26.32 -42.94
CA LYS A 891 12.88 27.59 -43.07
C LYS A 891 11.39 27.44 -43.43
N GLN A 892 10.81 26.27 -43.17
CA GLN A 892 9.38 25.97 -43.37
C GLN A 892 8.57 26.28 -42.11
N TYR A 893 8.62 27.54 -41.67
CA TYR A 893 8.08 27.94 -40.36
C TYR A 893 6.57 27.71 -40.20
N LYS A 894 5.77 27.83 -41.27
CA LYS A 894 4.33 27.51 -41.22
C LYS A 894 4.08 26.03 -40.93
N LYS A 895 4.91 25.14 -41.48
CA LYS A 895 4.83 23.70 -41.24
C LYS A 895 5.35 23.35 -39.84
N ALA A 896 6.39 24.03 -39.37
CA ALA A 896 6.86 23.92 -37.99
C ALA A 896 5.76 24.30 -36.99
N LEU A 897 5.05 25.40 -37.22
CA LEU A 897 3.91 25.83 -36.38
C LEU A 897 2.81 24.77 -36.29
N GLN A 898 2.54 24.03 -37.38
CA GLN A 898 1.58 22.91 -37.33
C GLN A 898 2.06 21.80 -36.39
N PHE A 899 3.32 21.39 -36.49
CA PHE A 899 3.88 20.38 -35.59
C PHE A 899 3.92 20.83 -34.14
N ILE A 900 4.21 22.11 -33.88
CA ILE A 900 4.16 22.68 -32.52
C ILE A 900 2.73 22.65 -31.97
N ALA A 901 1.73 22.99 -32.79
CA ALA A 901 0.32 22.90 -32.40
C ALA A 901 -0.11 21.45 -32.11
N ASP A 902 0.28 20.50 -32.95
CA ASP A 902 0.03 19.07 -32.72
C ASP A 902 0.68 18.58 -31.42
N ALA A 903 1.90 19.03 -31.11
CA ALA A 903 2.62 18.66 -29.89
C ALA A 903 1.87 19.05 -28.61
N LYS A 904 0.99 20.06 -28.64
CA LYS A 904 0.20 20.50 -27.48
C LYS A 904 -1.01 19.59 -27.21
N LEU A 905 -1.39 18.70 -28.13
CA LEU A 905 -2.55 17.80 -27.98
C LEU A 905 -2.30 16.73 -26.91
N PHE A 906 -3.36 16.15 -26.33
CA PHE A 906 -3.32 15.01 -25.40
C PHE A 906 -4.15 13.86 -25.96
N PRO A 907 -3.58 13.02 -26.85
CA PRO A 907 -4.35 11.95 -27.49
C PRO A 907 -4.74 10.85 -26.49
N GLU A 908 -6.04 10.62 -26.28
CA GLU A 908 -6.55 9.62 -25.33
C GLU A 908 -6.08 8.19 -25.67
N ASN A 909 -5.86 7.87 -26.95
CA ASN A 909 -5.34 6.56 -27.39
C ASN A 909 -3.93 6.27 -26.86
N LEU A 910 -3.17 7.30 -26.45
CA LEU A 910 -1.86 7.15 -25.79
C LEU A 910 -1.96 6.98 -24.28
N GLY A 911 -3.19 6.77 -23.79
CA GLY A 911 -3.50 6.48 -22.41
C GLY A 911 -3.31 7.63 -21.43
N VAL A 912 -3.48 8.87 -21.92
CA VAL A 912 -3.41 10.09 -21.12
C VAL A 912 -4.69 10.90 -21.28
N GLY A 913 -5.05 11.64 -20.23
CA GLY A 913 -6.05 12.71 -20.32
C GLY A 913 -5.42 14.09 -20.16
N LYS A 914 -6.08 15.13 -20.67
CA LYS A 914 -5.58 16.50 -20.61
C LYS A 914 -5.70 17.10 -19.18
N PRO A 915 -4.61 17.66 -18.60
CA PRO A 915 -4.67 18.47 -17.39
C PRO A 915 -5.45 19.79 -17.58
N TYR A 916 -5.62 20.58 -16.51
CA TYR A 916 -6.09 21.96 -16.67
C TYR A 916 -5.03 22.80 -17.39
N ASP A 917 -5.45 23.76 -18.21
CA ASP A 917 -4.51 24.57 -19.03
C ASP A 917 -3.43 25.29 -18.19
N ILE A 918 -3.77 25.70 -16.96
CA ILE A 918 -2.84 26.36 -16.04
C ILE A 918 -1.74 25.44 -15.51
N ASP A 919 -1.96 24.12 -15.57
CA ASP A 919 -1.05 23.09 -15.07
C ASP A 919 -0.19 22.47 -16.18
N ILE A 920 -0.30 22.95 -17.42
CA ILE A 920 0.48 22.46 -18.58
C ILE A 920 1.68 23.38 -18.81
N ASP A 921 2.89 22.81 -18.72
CA ASP A 921 4.13 23.53 -19.04
C ASP A 921 4.43 23.54 -20.54
N GLU A 922 3.87 24.51 -21.26
CA GLU A 922 4.08 24.71 -22.71
C GLU A 922 5.27 25.64 -23.04
N ARG A 923 6.20 25.88 -22.10
CA ARG A 923 7.24 26.91 -22.30
C ARG A 923 8.11 26.62 -23.53
N LEU A 924 8.49 25.36 -23.75
CA LEU A 924 9.30 24.95 -24.89
C LEU A 924 8.58 25.19 -26.23
N GLU A 925 7.31 24.82 -26.31
CA GLU A 925 6.48 25.03 -27.49
C GLU A 925 6.32 26.52 -27.79
N ASN A 926 6.04 27.32 -26.76
CA ASN A 926 5.92 28.77 -26.91
C ASN A 926 7.26 29.40 -27.36
N TRP A 927 8.41 28.85 -26.95
CA TRP A 927 9.70 29.30 -27.44
C TRP A 927 9.91 29.00 -28.93
N LEU A 928 9.51 27.80 -29.38
CA LEU A 928 9.55 27.44 -30.80
C LEU A 928 8.57 28.30 -31.64
N ASP A 929 7.38 28.57 -31.11
CA ASP A 929 6.40 29.51 -31.69
C ASP A 929 7.04 30.90 -31.87
N TYR A 930 7.70 31.42 -30.82
CA TYR A 930 8.40 32.71 -30.86
C TYR A 930 9.44 32.77 -31.99
N GLN A 931 10.28 31.74 -32.13
CA GLN A 931 11.31 31.69 -33.18
C GLN A 931 10.68 31.64 -34.58
N CYS A 932 9.60 30.87 -34.76
CA CYS A 932 8.88 30.78 -36.03
C CYS A 932 8.20 32.10 -36.40
N TYR A 933 7.46 32.74 -35.49
CA TYR A 933 6.78 34.00 -35.75
C TYR A 933 7.75 35.15 -36.00
N THR A 934 8.87 35.19 -35.26
CA THR A 934 9.95 36.15 -35.52
C THR A 934 10.49 35.99 -36.94
N SER A 935 10.71 34.75 -37.38
CA SER A 935 11.20 34.45 -38.73
C SER A 935 10.18 34.74 -39.84
N LEU A 936 8.88 34.73 -39.50
CA LEU A 936 7.78 35.09 -40.40
C LEU A 936 7.45 36.59 -40.39
N GLY A 937 8.09 37.38 -39.53
CA GLY A 937 7.81 38.81 -39.37
C GLY A 937 6.54 39.14 -38.58
N ASP A 938 5.92 38.16 -37.91
CA ASP A 938 4.72 38.34 -37.08
C ASP A 938 5.13 38.75 -35.65
N SER A 939 5.52 40.01 -35.50
CA SER A 939 6.05 40.56 -34.24
C SER A 939 5.04 40.50 -33.08
N GLU A 940 3.74 40.57 -33.38
CA GLU A 940 2.68 40.51 -32.38
C GLU A 940 2.61 39.12 -31.75
N LYS A 941 2.51 38.06 -32.56
CA LYS A 941 2.47 36.68 -32.04
C LYS A 941 3.78 36.26 -31.40
N ALA A 942 4.93 36.71 -31.92
CA ALA A 942 6.22 36.49 -31.29
C ALA A 942 6.25 37.06 -29.87
N LYS A 943 5.76 38.29 -29.66
CA LYS A 943 5.67 38.90 -28.33
C LYS A 943 4.70 38.13 -27.42
N GLN A 944 3.55 37.71 -27.92
CA GLN A 944 2.59 36.91 -27.17
C GLN A 944 3.20 35.58 -26.69
N SER A 945 3.99 34.91 -27.54
CA SER A 945 4.70 33.69 -27.17
C SER A 945 5.70 33.89 -26.01
N LEU A 946 6.50 34.97 -26.04
CA LEU A 946 7.41 35.30 -24.92
C LEU A 946 6.66 35.63 -23.62
N GLN A 947 5.53 36.31 -23.73
CA GLN A 947 4.67 36.63 -22.58
C GLN A 947 4.12 35.35 -21.93
N LYS A 948 3.70 34.36 -22.72
CA LYS A 948 3.27 33.06 -22.18
C LYS A 948 4.37 32.33 -21.40
N ILE A 949 5.61 32.38 -21.88
CA ILE A 949 6.75 31.74 -21.19
C ILE A 949 7.00 32.41 -19.84
N THR A 950 7.05 33.74 -19.83
CA THR A 950 7.36 34.53 -18.62
C THR A 950 6.20 34.59 -17.62
N ALA A 951 4.96 34.34 -18.06
CA ALA A 951 3.78 34.27 -17.19
C ALA A 951 3.58 32.91 -16.51
N PHE A 952 4.22 31.84 -17.00
CA PHE A 952 4.10 30.51 -16.40
C PHE A 952 4.75 30.49 -15.00
N ASN A 953 4.03 29.96 -14.01
CA ASN A 953 4.50 29.88 -12.63
C ASN A 953 4.78 28.41 -12.23
N PRO A 954 6.06 27.98 -12.16
CA PRO A 954 6.43 26.66 -11.68
C PRO A 954 6.08 26.47 -10.21
N LYS A 955 5.40 25.38 -9.87
CA LYS A 955 5.04 25.02 -8.49
C LYS A 955 5.04 23.50 -8.25
N ILE A 956 5.03 23.12 -6.98
CA ILE A 956 4.93 21.73 -6.51
C ILE A 956 3.74 21.62 -5.58
N ASP A 957 2.71 20.89 -5.99
CA ASP A 957 1.50 20.65 -5.19
C ASP A 957 1.43 19.18 -4.78
N ASN A 958 1.37 18.89 -3.48
CA ASN A 958 1.35 17.51 -2.96
C ASN A 958 2.41 16.61 -3.62
N THR A 959 3.67 17.07 -3.66
CA THR A 959 4.81 16.37 -4.27
C THR A 959 4.82 16.29 -5.82
N VAL A 960 3.79 16.81 -6.50
CA VAL A 960 3.70 16.79 -7.97
C VAL A 960 4.15 18.14 -8.54
N MET A 961 5.16 18.13 -9.41
CA MET A 961 5.58 19.31 -10.17
C MET A 961 4.60 19.57 -11.32
N ASN A 962 4.17 20.81 -11.51
CA ASN A 962 3.44 21.22 -12.72
C ASN A 962 4.36 21.59 -13.89
N PHE A 963 5.68 21.43 -13.74
CA PHE A 963 6.67 21.94 -14.67
C PHE A 963 7.73 20.90 -15.03
N LEU A 964 8.33 21.09 -16.21
CA LEU A 964 9.42 20.29 -16.74
C LEU A 964 10.76 20.95 -16.41
N PRO A 965 11.69 20.25 -15.72
CA PRO A 965 12.96 20.84 -15.27
C PRO A 965 13.80 21.53 -16.36
N ALA A 966 13.80 20.99 -17.58
CA ALA A 966 14.59 21.55 -18.68
C ALA A 966 14.07 22.93 -19.15
N ASN A 967 12.78 23.22 -18.94
CA ASN A 967 12.16 24.49 -19.33
C ASN A 967 12.60 25.69 -18.49
N GLN A 968 13.39 25.48 -17.43
CA GLN A 968 14.07 26.58 -16.76
C GLN A 968 15.02 27.32 -17.73
N LEU A 969 15.72 26.59 -18.61
CA LEU A 969 16.57 27.23 -19.63
C LEU A 969 15.75 28.09 -20.60
N VAL A 970 14.57 27.61 -20.98
CA VAL A 970 13.65 28.33 -21.88
C VAL A 970 13.16 29.64 -21.25
N SER A 971 12.89 29.62 -19.95
CA SER A 971 12.52 30.83 -19.20
C SER A 971 13.66 31.84 -19.17
N ALA A 972 14.90 31.38 -18.96
CA ALA A 972 16.08 32.23 -19.00
C ALA A 972 16.27 32.89 -20.38
N TRP A 973 16.10 32.13 -21.47
CA TRP A 973 16.13 32.69 -22.82
C TRP A 973 15.04 33.74 -23.06
N ALA A 974 13.83 33.51 -22.55
CA ALA A 974 12.74 34.48 -22.67
C ALA A 974 13.00 35.75 -21.83
N ILE A 975 13.54 35.61 -20.61
CA ILE A 975 13.94 36.74 -19.75
C ILE A 975 15.04 37.55 -20.43
N GLU A 976 16.04 36.90 -21.05
CA GLU A 976 17.10 37.61 -21.77
C GLU A 976 16.55 38.44 -22.95
N LYS A 977 15.51 37.95 -23.64
CA LYS A 977 14.87 38.68 -24.75
C LYS A 977 13.95 39.81 -24.31
N THR A 978 13.35 39.70 -23.12
CA THR A 978 12.37 40.68 -22.61
C THR A 978 12.97 41.68 -21.62
N SER A 979 14.10 41.34 -21.02
CA SER A 979 14.83 42.15 -20.05
C SER A 979 16.34 42.12 -20.33
N SER A 980 17.14 41.33 -19.60
CA SER A 980 18.60 41.27 -19.76
C SER A 980 19.21 39.90 -19.42
N ALA A 981 20.41 39.64 -19.94
CA ALA A 981 21.17 38.41 -19.66
C ALA A 981 21.52 38.26 -18.16
N ASN A 982 21.78 39.37 -17.47
CA ASN A 982 22.09 39.36 -16.03
C ASN A 982 20.90 38.89 -15.20
N GLU A 983 19.68 39.30 -15.55
CA GLU A 983 18.46 38.87 -14.87
C GLU A 983 18.15 37.39 -15.14
N ALA A 984 18.36 36.93 -16.37
CA ALA A 984 18.19 35.52 -16.73
C ALA A 984 19.17 34.60 -15.97
N GLU A 985 20.45 34.98 -15.88
CA GLU A 985 21.44 34.21 -15.11
C GLU A 985 21.10 34.19 -13.62
N LYS A 986 20.69 35.33 -13.06
CA LYS A 986 20.26 35.43 -11.65
C LYS A 986 19.09 34.49 -11.37
N TRP A 987 18.05 34.55 -12.20
CA TRP A 987 16.87 33.71 -12.05
C TRP A 987 17.22 32.21 -12.11
N LEU A 988 18.09 31.78 -13.03
CA LEU A 988 18.53 30.38 -13.11
C LEU A 988 19.32 29.94 -11.87
N LYS A 989 20.18 30.81 -11.31
CA LYS A 989 20.88 30.53 -10.06
C LYS A 989 19.89 30.34 -8.91
N ASP A 990 18.86 31.17 -8.84
CA ASP A 990 17.81 31.06 -7.82
C ASP A 990 17.05 29.72 -7.96
N GLN A 991 16.71 29.30 -9.17
CA GLN A 991 16.10 27.98 -9.42
C GLN A 991 17.04 26.81 -9.06
N ALA A 992 18.32 26.90 -9.41
CA ALA A 992 19.31 25.87 -9.07
C ALA A 992 19.53 25.75 -7.56
N ASN A 993 19.45 26.86 -6.82
CA ASN A 993 19.52 26.87 -5.36
C ASN A 993 18.26 26.31 -4.71
N LEU A 994 17.09 26.55 -5.31
CA LEU A 994 15.82 26.00 -4.83
C LEU A 994 15.74 24.48 -5.04
N TYR A 995 16.36 23.96 -6.10
CA TYR A 995 16.36 22.54 -6.46
C TYR A 995 17.78 21.96 -6.62
N PRO A 996 18.57 21.91 -5.53
CA PRO A 996 19.99 21.55 -5.60
C PRO A 996 20.24 20.09 -6.02
N THR A 997 19.26 19.20 -5.80
CA THR A 997 19.34 17.78 -6.15
C THR A 997 18.87 17.46 -7.57
N ASN A 998 18.22 18.41 -8.26
CA ASN A 998 17.70 18.19 -9.61
C ASN A 998 18.79 18.44 -10.67
N LYS A 999 19.40 17.36 -11.18
CA LYS A 999 20.49 17.44 -12.16
C LYS A 999 20.11 18.17 -13.45
N ILE A 1000 18.86 18.09 -13.91
CA ILE A 1000 18.43 18.80 -15.14
C ILE A 1000 18.42 20.30 -14.89
N ILE A 1001 17.94 20.76 -13.74
CA ILE A 1001 17.99 22.19 -13.38
C ILE A 1001 19.44 22.66 -13.26
N GLN A 1002 20.32 21.88 -12.62
CA GLN A 1002 21.75 22.19 -12.58
C GLN A 1002 22.35 22.27 -14.01
N TRP A 1003 21.92 21.38 -14.91
CA TRP A 1003 22.35 21.37 -16.31
C TRP A 1003 21.92 22.63 -17.04
N THR A 1004 20.69 23.13 -16.81
CA THR A 1004 20.22 24.38 -17.43
C THR A 1004 21.13 25.57 -17.11
N LEU A 1005 21.61 25.68 -15.86
CA LEU A 1005 22.51 26.75 -15.43
C LEU A 1005 23.88 26.65 -16.11
N LEU A 1006 24.45 25.44 -16.21
CA LEU A 1006 25.74 25.22 -16.88
C LEU A 1006 25.65 25.54 -18.38
N VAL A 1007 24.59 25.08 -19.04
CA VAL A 1007 24.35 25.35 -20.47
C VAL A 1007 24.18 26.85 -20.72
N TYR A 1008 23.36 27.55 -19.93
CA TYR A 1008 23.16 28.99 -20.08
C TYR A 1008 24.47 29.78 -19.90
N THR A 1009 25.28 29.41 -18.91
CA THR A 1009 26.57 30.06 -18.62
C THR A 1009 27.73 29.56 -19.49
N LYS A 1010 27.46 28.75 -20.52
CA LYS A 1010 28.43 28.18 -21.46
C LYS A 1010 29.57 27.41 -20.78
N LYS A 1011 29.29 26.80 -19.63
CA LYS A 1011 30.23 25.92 -18.93
C LYS A 1011 30.12 24.49 -19.49
N PRO A 1012 31.23 23.74 -19.58
CA PRO A 1012 31.17 22.32 -19.91
C PRO A 1012 30.23 21.59 -18.95
N SER A 1013 29.38 20.71 -19.48
CA SER A 1013 28.35 20.02 -18.70
C SER A 1013 28.25 18.55 -19.11
N ASP A 1014 28.87 17.69 -18.32
CA ASP A 1014 28.74 16.22 -18.41
C ASP A 1014 27.88 15.65 -17.27
N ILE A 1015 27.07 16.49 -16.62
CA ILE A 1015 26.31 16.11 -15.42
C ILE A 1015 25.07 15.25 -15.71
N LEU A 1016 24.63 15.20 -16.97
CA LEU A 1016 23.54 14.33 -17.42
C LEU A 1016 24.11 13.21 -18.31
N THR A 1017 23.88 11.97 -17.90
CA THR A 1017 24.04 10.78 -18.75
C THR A 1017 22.96 10.77 -19.85
N ALA A 1018 23.15 9.95 -20.89
CA ALA A 1018 22.18 9.90 -22.00
C ALA A 1018 20.79 9.39 -21.57
N ASP A 1019 20.73 8.53 -20.56
CA ASP A 1019 19.47 8.02 -20.01
C ASP A 1019 18.78 9.03 -19.08
N GLU A 1020 19.54 9.98 -18.52
CA GLU A 1020 19.00 11.10 -17.72
C GLU A 1020 18.47 12.25 -18.58
N LYS A 1021 18.73 12.25 -19.90
CA LYS A 1021 18.15 13.25 -20.81
C LYS A 1021 16.71 12.86 -21.12
N ASP A 1022 15.76 13.70 -20.76
CA ASP A 1022 14.37 13.59 -21.23
C ASP A 1022 14.22 14.13 -22.67
N GLY A 1023 12.99 14.16 -23.18
CA GLY A 1023 12.70 14.66 -24.53
C GLY A 1023 13.04 16.15 -24.66
N GLU A 1024 12.75 16.91 -23.62
CA GLU A 1024 12.91 18.35 -23.52
C GLU A 1024 14.38 18.74 -23.58
N VAL A 1025 15.25 18.06 -22.81
CA VAL A 1025 16.71 18.21 -22.91
C VAL A 1025 17.18 17.92 -24.34
N ARG A 1026 16.71 16.82 -24.96
CA ARG A 1026 17.11 16.47 -26.34
C ARG A 1026 16.67 17.50 -27.37
N ILE A 1027 15.47 18.07 -27.25
CA ILE A 1027 14.95 19.11 -28.15
C ILE A 1027 15.76 20.39 -27.97
N ILE A 1028 15.98 20.81 -26.72
CA ILE A 1028 16.76 22.00 -26.37
C ILE A 1028 18.19 21.91 -26.91
N GLU A 1029 18.85 20.75 -26.85
CA GLU A 1029 20.18 20.54 -27.44
C GLU A 1029 20.24 20.66 -28.97
N LYS A 1030 19.08 20.68 -29.66
CA LYS A 1030 18.99 20.86 -31.12
C LYS A 1030 18.73 22.30 -31.54
N LEU A 1031 18.33 23.15 -30.61
CA LEU A 1031 18.17 24.60 -30.77
C LEU A 1031 19.54 25.27 -30.62
#